data_AF-A0A7Y0TNE8-F1
#
_entry.id   AF-A0A7Y0TNE8-F1
#
_cell.length_a   1.000
_cell.length_b   1.000
_cell.length_c   1.000
_cell.angle_alpha   90.00
_cell.angle_beta   90.00
_cell.angle_gamma   90.00
#
_symmetry.space_group_name_H-M   'P 1'
#
loop_
_entity.id
_entity.type
_entity.pdbx_description
1 polymer ?
#
loop_
_entity_poly.entity_id
_entity_poly.type
_entity_poly.pdbx_seq_one_letter_code
_entity_poly.pdbx_strand_id
1 'polypeptide(L)'
;MSVTWLHVSDFHLSDKGPYNQEVILNALVSSVRRFREEEGRTTDLIFATGDIANQGKAKEYEFATKFFDDLLEAAGLNRDRLFIVPGNHDVDRIAGEFLVRTITSEESADRFFSPDKPFSHLTIKFHAFSEWYNDYFKTIRVFPTNTTCSSVENVTINNIRIAVLPLNSALFCIDDNDHEKLFIGCRCLDEAKKQLVIADLTIALIHHPLNWLSSVEQVKIRRKLVASVDMLLQGHFHQQITESINSPQGEYIRLAAGAAWQTRQWPNSAMYATFDGNQVSIFPIRYENIPEYWTLDTSLYPEPYTKSFPLIRRPNNPVRNTPQPDKQHHLYAERYQAMLKEELGYIRMLGLPGVESIKVNLNDDTFVPLRLSDRQGNAGKQKNNLEGGEHILYPDDIMKQAFQDGRGRRMLLVIGDPGSGKTTLLKYYALCVLEDYSRLGFIKTVNLFYLPLRELVRDKEGKYISLPANLANWSGNHQQTIAAVVFSDWLNSGTSLVLLDGLDEISNTAERIEVCEWIYNAWTGFSKCYFVVTSRATGYNKDEGIELECDYKRADVQDFTQEQQERFLRSWFTAAFLKEPCEEGFDDAGWQEKKTKEADQRTQTIVAHLKKEKNKGLRQLAAIPMILQIMAILWKDREYMPESRVELYESALNYLLEFRDKRRKIKPLLSASNARQVLAPISLWMQDTLKKDEVAKDDMHTEMFEWLNTLDNPPSPDAFCDYLVKRAGLLVESAGKEYFFRHKSFREYLAGFQLKEDRPYEQLNKLVAHFGEDWWEEPLRFFFGSIDAKVFNAFMKKLFDSEVSEAMTPKQQLFLQTIIEEAKGKKVDALCKKLLEPSTTSSRQRVILDCLKTIAKPVALGTLLRFKNEGHAKENKDITSRTDEIIRALGGKEENPDIEKPIFGITRSIFNKNEQNAEYILIPGGSYIYSVTKKVVQVGNLYVAKYPVTNQLYRSFIAAIGEASGFKEKLNEIAISKKWDAGFEEYLISGKDDLAGLFRSECDEDRKFGGDNHPVVGTTWFAAQAYCLWLSLIRDEDNAIYRLPTEIEWEWAAGGRQGTTGKEVRVYPWMEEKGKPTSILLNYNSNVDATTPVGNYPEGVTPEGLYDMAGNVWKWTDSLFDATTDSNRVLRGGSWRSNPGRCRSTYRFDSPPNSRGNRAGFRPVFVP
;
A
#
# COMPACT_ATOMS: atom_id res chain seq x y z
N MET A 1 -8.21 -24.48 51.76
CA MET A 1 -9.40 -25.08 51.14
C MET A 1 -9.27 -24.85 49.66
N SER A 2 -9.58 -25.83 48.82
CA SER A 2 -9.44 -25.72 47.36
C SER A 2 -10.73 -26.17 46.68
N VAL A 3 -10.89 -25.76 45.43
CA VAL A 3 -11.94 -26.24 44.53
C VAL A 3 -11.30 -26.77 43.26
N THR A 4 -11.65 -27.99 42.88
CA THR A 4 -11.14 -28.68 41.70
C THR A 4 -12.26 -28.91 40.68
N TRP A 5 -12.02 -28.63 39.41
CA TRP A 5 -12.98 -28.90 38.35
C TRP A 5 -12.38 -29.69 37.19
N LEU A 6 -13.22 -30.46 36.50
CA LEU A 6 -12.91 -31.10 35.23
C LEU A 6 -13.44 -30.21 34.09
N HIS A 7 -12.56 -29.81 33.16
CA HIS A 7 -12.92 -29.06 31.96
C HIS A 7 -12.77 -29.95 30.72
N VAL A 8 -13.90 -30.17 30.05
CA VAL A 8 -14.08 -31.03 28.87
C VAL A 8 -14.82 -30.26 27.78
N SER A 9 -14.60 -30.62 26.52
CA SER A 9 -15.20 -29.93 25.36
C SER A 9 -15.16 -30.82 24.12
N ASP A 10 -15.97 -30.49 23.11
CA ASP A 10 -15.89 -31.05 21.75
C ASP A 10 -16.04 -32.59 21.76
N PHE A 11 -17.29 -33.04 22.00
CA PHE A 11 -17.66 -34.46 22.10
C PHE A 11 -18.19 -35.02 20.79
N HIS A 12 -18.86 -34.17 19.99
CA HIS A 12 -19.47 -34.50 18.69
C HIS A 12 -20.36 -35.76 18.72
N LEU A 13 -21.20 -35.93 19.75
CA LEU A 13 -22.06 -37.11 19.90
C LEU A 13 -23.01 -37.26 18.71
N SER A 14 -23.06 -38.46 18.14
CA SER A 14 -23.77 -38.74 16.90
C SER A 14 -24.60 -40.02 17.02
N ASP A 15 -25.79 -40.02 16.42
CA ASP A 15 -26.67 -41.19 16.38
C ASP A 15 -26.15 -42.33 15.47
N LYS A 16 -25.12 -42.03 14.66
CA LYS A 16 -24.33 -42.96 13.83
C LYS A 16 -22.85 -42.96 14.24
N GLY A 17 -22.54 -42.57 15.47
CA GLY A 17 -21.17 -42.43 15.97
C GLY A 17 -20.34 -43.71 15.76
N PRO A 18 -19.05 -43.59 15.40
CA PRO A 18 -18.18 -44.76 15.29
C PRO A 18 -18.00 -45.40 16.67
N TYR A 19 -17.93 -46.74 16.76
CA TYR A 19 -17.64 -47.49 18.00
C TYR A 19 -16.49 -46.89 18.82
N ASN A 20 -15.48 -46.34 18.13
CA ASN A 20 -14.34 -45.67 18.75
C ASN A 20 -14.70 -44.45 19.61
N GLN A 21 -15.77 -43.71 19.30
CA GLN A 21 -16.22 -42.56 20.11
C GLN A 21 -16.68 -43.00 21.49
N GLU A 22 -17.53 -44.03 21.52
CA GLU A 22 -18.03 -44.63 22.76
C GLU A 22 -16.88 -45.21 23.59
N VAL A 23 -15.90 -45.86 22.97
CA VAL A 23 -14.71 -46.39 23.65
C VAL A 23 -13.93 -45.28 24.38
N ILE A 24 -13.62 -44.17 23.70
CA ILE A 24 -12.81 -43.10 24.29
C ILE A 24 -13.56 -42.37 25.41
N LEU A 25 -14.86 -42.10 25.22
CA LEU A 25 -15.67 -41.43 26.23
C LEU A 25 -15.94 -42.33 27.45
N ASN A 26 -16.17 -43.63 27.26
CA ASN A 26 -16.26 -44.58 28.37
C ASN A 26 -14.92 -44.73 29.11
N ALA A 27 -13.80 -44.68 28.39
CA ALA A 27 -12.47 -44.64 29.00
C ALA A 27 -12.27 -43.36 29.82
N LEU A 28 -12.83 -42.22 29.40
CA LEU A 28 -12.78 -40.97 30.17
C LEU A 28 -13.56 -41.14 31.48
N VAL A 29 -14.79 -41.63 31.43
CA VAL A 29 -15.62 -41.92 32.62
C VAL A 29 -14.89 -42.86 33.58
N SER A 30 -14.34 -43.96 33.06
CA SER A 30 -13.59 -44.94 33.86
C SER A 30 -12.35 -44.31 34.50
N SER A 31 -11.65 -43.46 33.77
CA SER A 31 -10.44 -42.79 34.27
C SER A 31 -10.77 -41.70 35.30
N VAL A 32 -11.89 -40.99 35.16
CA VAL A 32 -12.38 -40.04 36.18
C VAL A 32 -12.68 -40.77 37.48
N ARG A 33 -13.33 -41.94 37.42
CA ARG A 33 -13.57 -42.79 38.58
C ARG A 33 -12.25 -43.24 39.22
N ARG A 34 -11.28 -43.69 38.41
CA ARG A 34 -9.94 -44.06 38.87
C ARG A 34 -9.23 -42.89 39.55
N PHE A 35 -9.23 -41.71 38.92
CA PHE A 35 -8.61 -40.51 39.46
C PHE A 35 -9.19 -40.15 40.83
N ARG A 36 -10.50 -40.31 41.01
CA ARG A 36 -11.18 -40.09 42.29
C ARG A 36 -10.83 -41.14 43.34
N GLU A 37 -11.01 -42.43 43.02
CA GLU A 37 -10.98 -43.53 43.99
C GLU A 37 -9.57 -44.03 44.31
N GLU A 38 -8.68 -44.07 43.32
CA GLU A 38 -7.33 -44.63 43.43
C GLU A 38 -6.26 -43.54 43.59
N GLU A 39 -6.39 -42.43 42.86
CA GLU A 39 -5.38 -41.35 42.84
C GLU A 39 -5.75 -40.14 43.72
N GLY A 40 -6.89 -40.19 44.41
CA GLY A 40 -7.33 -39.17 45.39
C GLY A 40 -7.66 -37.80 44.81
N ARG A 41 -7.87 -37.68 43.49
CA ARG A 41 -8.27 -36.43 42.81
C ARG A 41 -9.78 -36.26 42.85
N THR A 42 -10.28 -35.63 43.91
CA THR A 42 -11.69 -35.26 44.02
C THR A 42 -12.04 -34.13 43.06
N THR A 43 -13.21 -34.23 42.42
CA THR A 43 -13.74 -33.20 41.51
C THR A 43 -14.96 -32.57 42.15
N ASP A 44 -15.02 -31.24 42.16
CA ASP A 44 -16.12 -30.46 42.74
C ASP A 44 -17.11 -29.92 41.68
N LEU A 45 -16.62 -29.69 40.46
CA LEU A 45 -17.37 -29.10 39.34
C LEU A 45 -16.97 -29.72 38.00
N ILE A 46 -17.89 -29.73 37.04
CA ILE A 46 -17.59 -30.10 35.65
C ILE A 46 -18.04 -28.96 34.71
N PHE A 47 -17.14 -28.51 33.84
CA PHE A 47 -17.41 -27.54 32.79
C PHE A 47 -17.33 -28.22 31.41
N ALA A 48 -18.42 -28.16 30.65
CA ALA A 48 -18.51 -28.63 29.27
C ALA A 48 -18.67 -27.44 28.31
N THR A 49 -17.62 -27.11 27.54
CA THR A 49 -17.55 -25.88 26.74
C THR A 49 -17.90 -26.05 25.26
N GLY A 50 -19.00 -26.75 24.96
CA GLY A 50 -19.61 -26.81 23.63
C GLY A 50 -19.27 -28.03 22.78
N ASP A 51 -19.95 -28.10 21.64
CA ASP A 51 -19.94 -29.21 20.69
C ASP A 51 -20.31 -30.55 21.35
N ILE A 52 -21.44 -30.54 22.05
CA ILE A 52 -21.99 -31.71 22.72
C ILE A 52 -22.50 -32.70 21.67
N ALA A 53 -23.36 -32.22 20.79
CA ALA A 53 -23.89 -32.96 19.66
C ALA A 53 -23.02 -32.77 18.41
N ASN A 54 -23.24 -33.58 17.37
CA ASN A 54 -22.57 -33.45 16.07
C ASN A 54 -23.36 -32.56 15.09
N GLN A 55 -24.69 -32.57 15.14
CA GLN A 55 -25.55 -31.82 14.21
C GLN A 55 -26.75 -31.16 14.90
N GLY A 56 -26.73 -31.06 16.23
CA GLY A 56 -27.79 -30.43 17.02
C GLY A 56 -29.13 -31.17 16.94
N LYS A 57 -29.12 -32.48 16.70
CA LYS A 57 -30.36 -33.29 16.55
C LYS A 57 -30.81 -33.85 17.90
N ALA A 58 -32.12 -33.92 18.13
CA ALA A 58 -32.70 -34.40 19.40
C ALA A 58 -32.16 -35.76 19.87
N LYS A 59 -31.98 -36.72 18.95
CA LYS A 59 -31.48 -38.06 19.25
C LYS A 59 -30.02 -38.08 19.75
N GLU A 60 -29.20 -37.11 19.33
CA GLU A 60 -27.79 -37.02 19.79
C GLU A 60 -27.73 -36.70 21.29
N TYR A 61 -28.71 -35.96 21.81
CA TYR A 61 -28.78 -35.58 23.22
C TYR A 61 -29.26 -36.71 24.16
N GLU A 62 -29.87 -37.79 23.64
CA GLU A 62 -30.12 -39.01 24.43
C GLU A 62 -28.79 -39.66 24.84
N PHE A 63 -27.81 -39.71 23.94
CA PHE A 63 -26.46 -40.18 24.25
C PHE A 63 -25.73 -39.23 25.19
N ALA A 64 -25.91 -37.92 25.02
CA ALA A 64 -25.34 -36.91 25.91
C ALA A 64 -25.85 -37.08 27.35
N THR A 65 -27.15 -37.33 27.52
CA THR A 65 -27.78 -37.61 28.82
C THR A 65 -27.08 -38.76 29.53
N LYS A 66 -26.97 -39.91 28.85
CA LYS A 66 -26.31 -41.10 29.43
C LYS A 66 -24.85 -40.81 29.78
N PHE A 67 -24.10 -40.22 28.85
CA PHE A 67 -22.69 -39.91 29.06
C PHE A 67 -22.46 -38.98 30.26
N PHE A 68 -23.23 -37.91 30.38
CA PHE A 68 -23.07 -36.97 31.49
C PHE A 68 -23.53 -37.55 32.83
N ASP A 69 -24.57 -38.39 32.86
CA ASP A 69 -24.97 -39.12 34.07
C ASP A 69 -23.84 -40.08 34.52
N ASP A 70 -23.26 -40.84 33.60
CA ASP A 70 -22.14 -41.75 33.87
C ASP A 70 -20.89 -40.98 34.35
N LEU A 71 -20.59 -39.84 33.73
CA LEU A 71 -19.47 -38.97 34.10
C LEU A 71 -19.66 -38.34 35.48
N LEU A 72 -20.88 -37.89 35.79
CA LEU A 72 -21.24 -37.33 37.10
C LEU A 72 -21.14 -38.39 38.19
N GLU A 73 -21.62 -39.61 37.94
CA GLU A 73 -21.48 -40.74 38.86
C GLU A 73 -20.00 -41.08 39.12
N ALA A 74 -19.18 -41.12 38.06
CA ALA A 74 -17.75 -41.34 38.16
C ALA A 74 -17.02 -40.23 38.93
N ALA A 75 -17.44 -38.97 38.77
CA ALA A 75 -16.89 -37.84 39.52
C ALA A 75 -17.43 -37.75 40.96
N GLY A 76 -18.60 -38.33 41.23
CA GLY A 76 -19.26 -38.29 42.55
C GLY A 76 -20.07 -37.01 42.75
N LEU A 77 -20.60 -36.48 41.66
CA LEU A 77 -21.26 -35.19 41.58
C LEU A 77 -22.72 -35.35 41.19
N ASN A 78 -23.53 -34.38 41.60
CA ASN A 78 -24.91 -34.24 41.14
C ASN A 78 -24.98 -33.29 39.95
N ARG A 79 -26.09 -33.32 39.21
CA ARG A 79 -26.30 -32.49 38.01
C ARG A 79 -26.16 -30.97 38.28
N ASP A 80 -26.40 -30.49 39.50
CA ASP A 80 -26.21 -29.07 39.84
C ASP A 80 -24.74 -28.61 39.82
N ARG A 81 -23.79 -29.55 39.73
CA ARG A 81 -22.35 -29.29 39.62
C ARG A 81 -21.81 -29.37 38.18
N LEU A 82 -22.67 -29.62 37.20
CA LEU A 82 -22.34 -29.63 35.77
C LEU A 82 -22.83 -28.34 35.09
N PHE A 83 -21.94 -27.70 34.32
CA PHE A 83 -22.21 -26.45 33.61
C PHE A 83 -21.90 -26.64 32.13
N ILE A 84 -22.87 -26.36 31.25
CA ILE A 84 -22.77 -26.61 29.81
C ILE A 84 -23.07 -25.33 29.03
N VAL A 85 -22.24 -25.00 28.05
CA VAL A 85 -22.53 -24.01 27.00
C VAL A 85 -22.54 -24.68 25.63
N PRO A 86 -23.35 -24.23 24.65
CA PRO A 86 -23.41 -24.84 23.33
C PRO A 86 -22.25 -24.42 22.42
N GLY A 87 -21.89 -25.28 21.46
CA GLY A 87 -20.96 -25.00 20.36
C GLY A 87 -21.64 -24.91 18.98
N ASN A 88 -20.86 -24.79 17.91
CA ASN A 88 -21.39 -24.67 16.54
C ASN A 88 -22.00 -25.99 16.01
N HIS A 89 -21.69 -27.13 16.63
CA HIS A 89 -22.33 -28.42 16.32
C HIS A 89 -23.61 -28.68 17.13
N ASP A 90 -23.92 -27.85 18.13
CA ASP A 90 -25.19 -27.89 18.87
C ASP A 90 -26.32 -27.09 18.21
N VAL A 91 -26.05 -26.59 17.00
CA VAL A 91 -26.95 -25.75 16.21
C VAL A 91 -27.57 -26.56 15.08
N ASP A 92 -28.90 -26.53 14.91
CA ASP A 92 -29.52 -27.02 13.67
C ASP A 92 -29.23 -26.01 12.54
N ARG A 93 -28.20 -26.32 11.74
CA ARG A 93 -27.75 -25.47 10.63
C ARG A 93 -28.82 -25.31 9.53
N ILE A 94 -29.68 -26.31 9.32
CA ILE A 94 -30.77 -26.26 8.32
C ILE A 94 -31.82 -25.24 8.74
N ALA A 95 -32.17 -25.21 10.02
CA ALA A 95 -33.10 -24.22 10.57
C ALA A 95 -32.59 -22.76 10.46
N GLY A 96 -31.30 -22.56 10.14
CA GLY A 96 -30.64 -21.27 9.92
C GLY A 96 -30.26 -20.95 8.47
N GLU A 97 -30.58 -21.80 7.48
CA GLU A 97 -30.07 -21.77 6.09
C GLU A 97 -30.39 -20.47 5.30
N PHE A 98 -31.31 -19.64 5.79
CA PHE A 98 -31.70 -18.37 5.17
C PHE A 98 -31.43 -17.13 6.02
N LEU A 99 -30.64 -17.25 7.09
CA LEU A 99 -30.29 -16.14 7.97
C LEU A 99 -29.04 -15.43 7.48
N VAL A 100 -29.23 -14.26 6.88
CA VAL A 100 -28.12 -13.39 6.46
C VAL A 100 -27.51 -12.68 7.67
N ARG A 101 -26.18 -12.60 7.73
CA ARG A 101 -25.43 -11.77 8.71
C ARG A 101 -25.62 -10.29 8.40
N THR A 102 -26.75 -9.73 8.79
CA THR A 102 -27.15 -8.34 8.47
C THR A 102 -26.69 -7.32 9.51
N ILE A 103 -26.09 -7.76 10.62
CA ILE A 103 -25.55 -6.88 11.66
C ILE A 103 -24.16 -6.40 11.22
N THR A 104 -24.07 -5.14 10.78
CA THR A 104 -22.83 -4.56 10.23
C THR A 104 -22.32 -3.35 11.02
N SER A 105 -22.99 -2.97 12.10
CA SER A 105 -22.62 -1.84 12.95
C SER A 105 -22.97 -2.08 14.42
N GLU A 106 -22.28 -1.36 15.31
CA GLU A 106 -22.55 -1.44 16.75
C GLU A 106 -24.00 -1.10 17.10
N GLU A 107 -24.56 -0.07 16.44
CA GLU A 107 -25.96 0.34 16.66
C GLU A 107 -26.96 -0.77 16.27
N SER A 108 -26.69 -1.48 15.16
CA SER A 108 -27.52 -2.61 14.73
C SER A 108 -27.40 -3.80 15.67
N ALA A 109 -26.19 -4.07 16.20
CA ALA A 109 -25.96 -5.13 17.18
C ALA A 109 -26.68 -4.81 18.50
N ASP A 110 -26.52 -3.59 19.00
CA ASP A 110 -27.19 -3.09 20.21
C ASP A 110 -28.72 -3.19 20.12
N ARG A 111 -29.29 -2.87 18.95
CA ARG A 111 -30.73 -2.98 18.71
C ARG A 111 -31.21 -4.42 18.66
N PHE A 112 -30.42 -5.31 18.03
CA PHE A 112 -30.75 -6.73 17.91
C PHE A 112 -30.67 -7.45 19.26
N PHE A 113 -29.61 -7.19 20.04
CA PHE A 113 -29.38 -7.80 21.35
C PHE A 113 -30.07 -7.07 22.52
N SER A 114 -31.22 -6.43 22.26
CA SER A 114 -32.05 -5.83 23.32
C SER A 114 -32.84 -6.93 24.03
N PRO A 115 -32.78 -7.05 25.37
CA PRO A 115 -33.37 -8.16 26.13
C PRO A 115 -34.91 -8.15 26.20
N ASP A 116 -35.57 -7.16 25.58
CA ASP A 116 -37.01 -6.90 25.71
C ASP A 116 -37.89 -7.93 24.96
N LYS A 117 -37.31 -8.75 24.07
CA LYS A 117 -38.04 -9.77 23.27
C LYS A 117 -37.21 -11.05 23.11
N PRO A 118 -37.85 -12.24 23.04
CA PRO A 118 -37.16 -13.49 22.69
C PRO A 118 -36.43 -13.41 21.35
N PHE A 119 -35.24 -13.99 21.28
CA PHE A 119 -34.51 -14.16 20.03
C PHE A 119 -35.09 -15.37 19.32
N SER A 120 -35.94 -15.14 18.31
CA SER A 120 -36.57 -16.21 17.52
C SER A 120 -35.54 -17.19 16.97
N HIS A 121 -34.37 -16.71 16.54
CA HIS A 121 -33.29 -17.57 16.07
C HIS A 121 -32.69 -18.47 17.15
N LEU A 122 -32.67 -18.03 18.41
CA LEU A 122 -32.15 -18.83 19.51
C LEU A 122 -33.11 -19.98 19.81
N THR A 123 -34.42 -19.73 19.83
CA THR A 123 -35.45 -20.78 20.00
C THR A 123 -35.57 -21.72 18.81
N ILE A 124 -35.35 -21.24 17.58
CA ILE A 124 -35.41 -22.07 16.36
C ILE A 124 -34.15 -22.93 16.20
N LYS A 125 -32.96 -22.33 16.27
CA LYS A 125 -31.70 -23.02 15.94
C LYS A 125 -31.21 -23.95 17.04
N PHE A 126 -31.50 -23.63 18.30
CA PHE A 126 -31.16 -24.47 19.45
C PHE A 126 -32.35 -25.26 19.96
N HIS A 127 -33.42 -25.46 19.18
CA HIS A 127 -34.64 -26.11 19.66
C HIS A 127 -34.33 -27.41 20.42
N ALA A 128 -33.67 -28.37 19.77
CA ALA A 128 -33.31 -29.66 20.36
C ALA A 128 -32.38 -29.51 21.58
N PHE A 129 -31.33 -28.68 21.48
CA PHE A 129 -30.42 -28.41 22.60
C PHE A 129 -31.16 -27.82 23.80
N SER A 130 -32.04 -26.84 23.57
CA SER A 130 -32.78 -26.13 24.62
C SER A 130 -33.83 -26.99 25.29
N GLU A 131 -34.55 -27.83 24.54
CA GLU A 131 -35.49 -28.80 25.10
C GLU A 131 -34.76 -29.81 25.98
N TRP A 132 -33.68 -30.40 25.46
CA TRP A 132 -32.84 -31.32 26.22
C TRP A 132 -32.25 -30.66 27.47
N TYR A 133 -31.64 -29.48 27.34
CA TYR A 133 -31.02 -28.78 28.46
C TYR A 133 -32.05 -28.49 29.56
N ASN A 134 -33.24 -28.01 29.19
CA ASN A 134 -34.30 -27.69 30.14
C ASN A 134 -34.89 -28.92 30.82
N ASP A 135 -34.94 -30.07 30.14
CA ASP A 135 -35.37 -31.33 30.75
C ASP A 135 -34.28 -31.95 31.62
N TYR A 136 -33.04 -31.99 31.12
CA TYR A 136 -31.89 -32.58 31.81
C TYR A 136 -31.55 -31.83 33.12
N PHE A 137 -31.62 -30.50 33.09
CA PHE A 137 -31.43 -29.61 34.24
C PHE A 137 -32.74 -29.12 34.88
N LYS A 138 -33.85 -29.84 34.67
CA LYS A 138 -35.15 -29.49 35.23
C LYS A 138 -35.03 -29.21 36.72
N THR A 139 -35.61 -28.09 37.18
CA THR A 139 -35.52 -27.55 38.56
C THR A 139 -34.16 -26.99 39.00
N ILE A 140 -33.10 -27.14 38.19
CA ILE A 140 -31.75 -26.63 38.49
C ILE A 140 -31.51 -25.31 37.75
N ARG A 141 -31.64 -25.32 36.42
CA ARG A 141 -31.36 -24.16 35.55
C ARG A 141 -32.12 -24.28 34.23
N VAL A 142 -32.25 -23.16 33.53
CA VAL A 142 -33.03 -23.04 32.29
C VAL A 142 -32.20 -22.33 31.23
N PHE A 143 -32.27 -22.81 30.00
CA PHE A 143 -31.62 -22.19 28.84
C PHE A 143 -32.37 -20.89 28.46
N PRO A 144 -31.66 -19.74 28.31
CA PRO A 144 -32.30 -18.47 28.03
C PRO A 144 -32.93 -18.44 26.64
N THR A 145 -34.02 -17.68 26.45
CA THR A 145 -34.69 -17.53 25.13
C THR A 145 -34.52 -16.13 24.52
N ASN A 146 -34.14 -15.13 25.32
CA ASN A 146 -34.04 -13.71 24.95
C ASN A 146 -32.64 -13.12 25.18
N THR A 147 -31.65 -13.96 25.48
CA THR A 147 -30.27 -13.55 25.66
C THR A 147 -29.33 -14.70 25.31
N THR A 148 -28.14 -14.34 24.84
CA THR A 148 -26.99 -15.22 24.59
C THR A 148 -26.14 -15.42 25.84
N CYS A 149 -26.38 -14.68 26.92
CA CYS A 149 -25.67 -14.84 28.20
C CYS A 149 -26.64 -15.42 29.22
N SER A 150 -26.36 -16.63 29.72
CA SER A 150 -27.22 -17.23 30.76
C SER A 150 -27.07 -16.48 32.08
N SER A 151 -28.03 -16.66 32.98
CA SER A 151 -27.94 -16.11 34.34
C SER A 151 -26.65 -16.53 35.04
N VAL A 152 -26.07 -15.62 35.82
CA VAL A 152 -24.87 -15.94 36.62
C VAL A 152 -25.25 -16.91 37.71
N GLU A 153 -24.55 -18.04 37.76
CA GLU A 153 -24.76 -19.07 38.76
C GLU A 153 -23.72 -18.99 39.86
N ASN A 154 -24.17 -18.98 41.11
CA ASN A 154 -23.29 -18.86 42.26
C ASN A 154 -23.28 -20.18 43.04
N VAL A 155 -22.10 -20.78 43.18
CA VAL A 155 -21.90 -22.03 43.92
C VAL A 155 -20.87 -21.81 45.02
N THR A 156 -21.16 -22.30 46.22
CA THR A 156 -20.20 -22.29 47.33
C THR A 156 -19.70 -23.70 47.59
N ILE A 157 -18.39 -23.90 47.49
CA ILE A 157 -17.71 -25.19 47.72
C ILE A 157 -16.53 -24.95 48.64
N ASN A 158 -16.42 -25.71 49.73
CA ASN A 158 -15.33 -25.56 50.71
C ASN A 158 -15.12 -24.09 51.14
N ASN A 159 -16.22 -23.35 51.41
CA ASN A 159 -16.26 -21.92 51.73
C ASN A 159 -15.71 -20.97 50.64
N ILE A 160 -15.42 -21.44 49.44
CA ILE A 160 -15.06 -20.64 48.28
C ILE A 160 -16.32 -20.38 47.45
N ARG A 161 -16.68 -19.10 47.27
CA ARG A 161 -17.81 -18.69 46.42
C ARG A 161 -17.33 -18.56 44.98
N ILE A 162 -17.99 -19.22 44.06
CA ILE A 162 -17.66 -19.23 42.63
C ILE A 162 -18.85 -18.67 41.86
N ALA A 163 -18.62 -17.65 41.05
CA ALA A 163 -19.59 -17.10 40.11
C ALA A 163 -19.28 -17.62 38.71
N VAL A 164 -20.23 -18.32 38.09
CA VAL A 164 -20.11 -18.88 36.73
C VAL A 164 -20.98 -18.08 35.77
N LEU A 165 -20.38 -17.60 34.68
CA LEU A 165 -21.01 -16.79 33.64
C LEU A 165 -21.01 -17.55 32.30
N PRO A 166 -22.12 -18.22 31.92
CA PRO A 166 -22.20 -18.96 30.67
C PRO A 166 -22.53 -18.06 29.47
N LEU A 167 -21.74 -18.14 28.40
CA LEU A 167 -21.85 -17.33 27.18
C LEU A 167 -22.07 -18.22 25.94
N ASN A 168 -23.12 -17.94 25.18
CA ASN A 168 -23.44 -18.63 23.92
C ASN A 168 -22.90 -17.82 22.72
N SER A 169 -21.80 -18.28 22.13
CA SER A 169 -21.22 -17.71 20.89
C SER A 169 -21.77 -18.33 19.60
N ALA A 170 -22.55 -19.40 19.69
CA ALA A 170 -22.92 -20.22 18.53
C ALA A 170 -24.20 -19.75 17.81
N LEU A 171 -24.90 -18.72 18.32
CA LEU A 171 -26.15 -18.23 17.73
C LEU A 171 -26.02 -17.89 16.23
N PHE A 172 -24.92 -17.26 15.85
CA PHE A 172 -24.65 -16.84 14.47
C PHE A 172 -23.88 -17.88 13.65
N CYS A 173 -23.73 -19.11 14.14
CA CYS A 173 -23.02 -20.15 13.40
C CYS A 173 -23.85 -20.64 12.21
N ILE A 174 -23.27 -20.70 11.03
CA ILE A 174 -23.93 -21.13 9.80
C ILE A 174 -23.15 -22.29 9.18
N ASP A 175 -21.84 -22.12 9.02
CA ASP A 175 -20.93 -23.06 8.39
C ASP A 175 -19.52 -22.92 8.97
N ASP A 176 -18.52 -23.52 8.32
CA ASP A 176 -17.17 -23.54 8.88
C ASP A 176 -16.39 -22.23 8.61
N ASN A 177 -16.96 -21.25 7.88
CA ASN A 177 -16.37 -19.94 7.60
C ASN A 177 -16.89 -18.84 8.54
N ASP A 178 -17.09 -19.17 9.81
CA ASP A 178 -17.72 -18.29 10.80
C ASP A 178 -16.75 -17.35 11.53
N HIS A 179 -15.47 -17.41 11.19
CA HIS A 179 -14.43 -16.54 11.73
C HIS A 179 -14.77 -15.05 11.53
N GLU A 180 -14.60 -14.25 12.59
CA GLU A 180 -14.94 -12.82 12.67
C GLU A 180 -16.40 -12.46 12.38
N LYS A 181 -17.33 -13.40 12.58
CA LYS A 181 -18.74 -13.19 12.23
C LYS A 181 -19.73 -13.60 13.32
N LEU A 182 -19.24 -14.09 14.46
CA LEU A 182 -20.07 -14.50 15.59
C LEU A 182 -20.40 -13.32 16.52
N PHE A 183 -21.48 -13.43 17.27
CA PHE A 183 -21.90 -12.39 18.21
C PHE A 183 -22.30 -13.00 19.54
N ILE A 184 -21.89 -12.34 20.63
CA ILE A 184 -22.44 -12.48 21.98
C ILE A 184 -23.49 -11.39 22.23
N GLY A 185 -23.32 -10.16 21.74
CA GLY A 185 -24.18 -9.04 22.09
C GLY A 185 -23.72 -8.35 23.37
N CYS A 186 -23.11 -7.16 23.22
CA CYS A 186 -22.63 -6.36 24.35
C CYS A 186 -23.68 -6.09 25.44
N ARG A 187 -24.93 -5.84 25.05
CA ARG A 187 -26.04 -5.60 26.00
C ARG A 187 -26.41 -6.85 26.79
N CYS A 188 -26.42 -8.02 26.15
CA CYS A 188 -26.64 -9.30 26.82
C CYS A 188 -25.57 -9.54 27.88
N LEU A 189 -24.29 -9.26 27.55
CA LEU A 189 -23.19 -9.37 28.52
C LEU A 189 -23.30 -8.33 29.64
N ASP A 190 -23.72 -7.10 29.35
CA ASP A 190 -23.90 -6.06 30.38
C ASP A 190 -24.99 -6.42 31.39
N GLU A 191 -26.11 -6.97 30.95
CA GLU A 191 -27.17 -7.43 31.86
C GLU A 191 -26.72 -8.62 32.71
N ALA A 192 -26.04 -9.60 32.12
CA ALA A 192 -25.51 -10.74 32.87
C ALA A 192 -24.46 -10.31 33.90
N LYS A 193 -23.59 -9.35 33.56
CA LYS A 193 -22.58 -8.80 34.47
C LYS A 193 -23.17 -8.14 35.71
N LYS A 194 -24.38 -7.57 35.64
CA LYS A 194 -25.05 -6.99 36.82
C LYS A 194 -25.37 -8.04 37.89
N GLN A 195 -25.43 -9.31 37.51
CA GLN A 195 -25.69 -10.44 38.41
C GLN A 195 -24.42 -11.00 39.05
N LEU A 196 -23.22 -10.56 38.61
CA LEU A 196 -21.96 -10.95 39.24
C LEU A 196 -21.91 -10.38 40.66
N VAL A 197 -22.00 -11.26 41.64
CA VAL A 197 -21.81 -10.94 43.06
C VAL A 197 -20.32 -10.98 43.40
N ILE A 198 -19.96 -10.46 44.57
CA ILE A 198 -18.60 -10.62 45.11
C ILE A 198 -18.37 -12.12 45.38
N ALA A 199 -17.61 -12.76 44.48
CA ALA A 199 -17.19 -14.15 44.56
C ALA A 199 -15.67 -14.23 44.79
N ASP A 200 -15.20 -15.35 45.30
CA ASP A 200 -13.78 -15.64 45.48
C ASP A 200 -13.11 -16.06 44.15
N LEU A 201 -13.90 -16.52 43.19
CA LEU A 201 -13.49 -16.84 41.81
C LEU A 201 -14.63 -16.59 40.83
N THR A 202 -14.38 -15.85 39.75
CA THR A 202 -15.36 -15.61 38.67
C THR A 202 -14.91 -16.28 37.37
N ILE A 203 -15.73 -17.18 36.82
CA ILE A 203 -15.41 -17.98 35.64
C ILE A 203 -16.43 -17.69 34.53
N ALA A 204 -15.99 -17.26 33.34
CA ALA A 204 -16.82 -17.27 32.14
C ALA A 204 -16.62 -18.55 31.32
N LEU A 205 -17.70 -19.07 30.75
CA LEU A 205 -17.69 -20.21 29.82
C LEU A 205 -18.10 -19.76 28.44
N ILE A 206 -17.37 -20.12 27.39
CA ILE A 206 -17.70 -19.82 25.99
C ILE A 206 -17.22 -20.96 25.10
N HIS A 207 -17.88 -21.31 24.00
CA HIS A 207 -17.30 -22.32 23.10
C HIS A 207 -16.18 -21.73 22.23
N HIS A 208 -16.54 -20.78 21.36
CA HIS A 208 -15.59 -20.21 20.39
C HIS A 208 -14.55 -19.26 20.99
N PRO A 209 -13.35 -19.17 20.36
CA PRO A 209 -12.35 -18.18 20.69
C PRO A 209 -12.88 -16.75 20.49
N LEU A 210 -12.40 -15.80 21.29
CA LEU A 210 -12.83 -14.39 21.15
C LEU A 210 -12.50 -13.78 19.77
N ASN A 211 -11.56 -14.31 18.99
CA ASN A 211 -11.29 -13.86 17.61
C ASN A 211 -12.31 -14.32 16.56
N TRP A 212 -13.21 -15.23 16.91
CA TRP A 212 -14.31 -15.60 16.04
C TRP A 212 -15.48 -14.62 16.14
N LEU A 213 -15.49 -13.76 17.16
CA LEU A 213 -16.49 -12.71 17.29
C LEU A 213 -16.29 -11.62 16.23
N SER A 214 -17.40 -11.03 15.79
CA SER A 214 -17.40 -9.93 14.84
C SER A 214 -16.63 -8.73 15.37
N SER A 215 -15.82 -8.13 14.51
CA SER A 215 -15.08 -6.90 14.80
C SER A 215 -15.97 -5.76 15.33
N VAL A 216 -17.27 -5.80 15.02
CA VAL A 216 -18.30 -4.89 15.56
C VAL A 216 -18.32 -4.86 17.09
N GLU A 217 -18.14 -6.00 17.77
CA GLU A 217 -18.23 -6.05 19.24
C GLU A 217 -17.10 -6.80 19.94
N GLN A 218 -16.26 -7.51 19.20
CA GLN A 218 -15.15 -8.30 19.71
C GLN A 218 -14.30 -7.55 20.73
N VAL A 219 -13.90 -6.30 20.42
CA VAL A 219 -13.08 -5.47 21.32
C VAL A 219 -13.84 -5.12 22.61
N LYS A 220 -15.14 -4.82 22.50
CA LYS A 220 -15.97 -4.47 23.65
C LYS A 220 -16.22 -5.67 24.55
N ILE A 221 -16.56 -6.82 23.97
CA ILE A 221 -16.74 -8.09 24.71
C ILE A 221 -15.43 -8.46 25.43
N ARG A 222 -14.29 -8.43 24.72
CA ARG A 222 -12.98 -8.72 25.32
C ARG A 222 -12.68 -7.78 26.50
N ARG A 223 -12.85 -6.47 26.34
CA ARG A 223 -12.65 -5.49 27.42
C ARG A 223 -13.58 -5.74 28.61
N LYS A 224 -14.85 -6.08 28.34
CA LYS A 224 -15.85 -6.35 29.39
C LYS A 224 -15.54 -7.63 30.16
N LEU A 225 -15.04 -8.68 29.52
CA LEU A 225 -14.62 -9.93 30.17
C LEU A 225 -13.34 -9.72 30.99
N VAL A 226 -12.33 -9.06 30.42
CA VAL A 226 -11.10 -8.65 31.12
C VAL A 226 -11.38 -7.91 32.42
N ALA A 227 -12.42 -7.07 32.44
CA ALA A 227 -12.79 -6.29 33.62
C ALA A 227 -13.69 -7.04 34.61
N SER A 228 -14.14 -8.27 34.30
CA SER A 228 -15.25 -8.89 35.05
C SER A 228 -15.13 -10.37 35.37
N VAL A 229 -14.22 -11.13 34.75
CA VAL A 229 -14.01 -12.55 35.11
C VAL A 229 -12.55 -12.88 35.37
N ASP A 230 -12.25 -13.70 36.37
CA ASP A 230 -10.88 -14.11 36.70
C ASP A 230 -10.39 -15.22 35.77
N MET A 231 -11.31 -16.00 35.20
CA MET A 231 -11.02 -17.05 34.24
C MET A 231 -12.00 -17.06 33.07
N LEU A 232 -11.51 -17.44 31.89
CA LEU A 232 -12.31 -17.73 30.70
C LEU A 232 -12.01 -19.15 30.24
N LEU A 233 -12.99 -20.04 30.36
CA LEU A 233 -12.92 -21.42 29.88
C LEU A 233 -13.53 -21.50 28.49
N GLN A 234 -12.81 -22.10 27.54
CA GLN A 234 -13.22 -22.23 26.15
C GLN A 234 -13.02 -23.62 25.53
N GLY A 235 -13.73 -23.88 24.43
CA GLY A 235 -13.61 -25.09 23.61
C GLY A 235 -12.95 -24.81 22.25
N HIS A 236 -13.33 -25.57 21.21
CA HIS A 236 -13.07 -25.32 19.78
C HIS A 236 -11.62 -25.46 19.30
N PHE A 237 -10.61 -25.26 20.15
CA PHE A 237 -9.21 -25.31 19.75
C PHE A 237 -8.69 -26.72 19.44
N HIS A 238 -9.45 -27.77 19.78
CA HIS A 238 -9.10 -29.20 19.67
C HIS A 238 -7.76 -29.60 20.37
N GLN A 239 -7.11 -28.64 21.02
CA GLN A 239 -5.83 -28.70 21.72
C GLN A 239 -5.93 -27.89 23.01
N GLN A 240 -5.14 -28.24 24.02
CA GLN A 240 -5.13 -27.54 25.30
C GLN A 240 -4.33 -26.24 25.22
N ILE A 241 -4.94 -25.14 25.67
CA ILE A 241 -4.28 -23.83 25.72
C ILE A 241 -4.42 -23.28 27.13
N THR A 242 -3.34 -22.74 27.67
CA THR A 242 -3.35 -21.98 28.92
C THR A 242 -2.55 -20.70 28.75
N GLU A 243 -3.20 -19.55 28.92
CA GLU A 243 -2.59 -18.23 28.80
C GLU A 243 -3.04 -17.30 29.92
N SER A 244 -2.10 -16.59 30.54
CA SER A 244 -2.42 -15.42 31.37
C SER A 244 -2.54 -14.21 30.45
N ILE A 245 -3.72 -13.59 30.46
CA ILE A 245 -4.01 -12.41 29.66
C ILE A 245 -3.90 -11.19 30.55
N ASN A 246 -2.77 -10.49 30.42
CA ASN A 246 -2.48 -9.27 31.14
C ASN A 246 -2.92 -8.04 30.34
N SER A 247 -3.69 -7.16 30.99
CA SER A 247 -4.07 -5.88 30.41
C SER A 247 -4.13 -4.78 31.46
N PRO A 248 -4.08 -3.50 31.07
CA PRO A 248 -4.26 -2.38 32.00
C PRO A 248 -5.64 -2.34 32.67
N GLN A 249 -6.64 -3.07 32.16
CA GLN A 249 -8.01 -3.09 32.69
C GLN A 249 -8.26 -4.26 33.65
N GLY A 250 -7.30 -5.18 33.80
CA GLY A 250 -7.40 -6.39 34.61
C GLY A 250 -6.63 -7.55 33.98
N GLU A 251 -6.46 -8.60 34.77
CA GLU A 251 -5.92 -9.89 34.33
C GLU A 251 -7.05 -10.95 34.37
N TYR A 252 -6.97 -11.94 33.49
CA TYR A 252 -7.68 -13.21 33.62
C TYR A 252 -6.89 -14.34 32.98
N ILE A 253 -7.16 -15.58 33.42
CA ILE A 253 -6.57 -16.79 32.84
C ILE A 253 -7.51 -17.37 31.78
N ARG A 254 -7.00 -17.56 30.56
CA ARG A 254 -7.71 -18.25 29.48
C ARG A 254 -7.31 -19.72 29.44
N LEU A 255 -8.27 -20.62 29.60
CA LEU A 255 -8.07 -22.07 29.50
C LEU A 255 -8.94 -22.64 28.37
N ALA A 256 -8.32 -23.29 27.39
CA ALA A 256 -9.04 -24.06 26.37
C ALA A 256 -8.90 -25.55 26.65
N ALA A 257 -10.01 -26.26 26.75
CA ALA A 257 -10.01 -27.72 26.74
C ALA A 257 -9.69 -28.22 25.32
N GLY A 258 -8.95 -29.33 25.24
CA GLY A 258 -8.84 -30.07 23.99
C GLY A 258 -10.12 -30.83 23.68
N ALA A 259 -10.16 -31.49 22.52
CA ALA A 259 -11.33 -32.28 22.15
C ALA A 259 -11.37 -33.58 22.97
N ALA A 260 -12.50 -33.80 23.65
CA ALA A 260 -12.76 -35.05 24.34
C ALA A 260 -12.90 -36.20 23.33
N TRP A 261 -13.45 -35.90 22.15
CA TRP A 261 -13.46 -36.81 21.01
C TRP A 261 -13.41 -36.04 19.69
N GLN A 262 -12.42 -36.35 18.85
CA GLN A 262 -12.40 -35.95 17.42
C GLN A 262 -12.28 -37.18 16.52
N THR A 263 -11.18 -37.91 16.69
CA THR A 263 -10.96 -39.24 16.09
C THR A 263 -10.05 -40.05 17.00
N ARG A 264 -9.93 -41.35 16.77
CA ARG A 264 -9.02 -42.22 17.54
C ARG A 264 -7.52 -41.89 17.34
N GLN A 265 -7.16 -41.26 16.23
CA GLN A 265 -5.79 -40.83 15.91
C GLN A 265 -5.47 -39.42 16.40
N TRP A 266 -6.50 -38.66 16.80
CA TRP A 266 -6.33 -37.32 17.33
C TRP A 266 -5.88 -37.36 18.80
N PRO A 267 -5.09 -36.40 19.29
CA PRO A 267 -4.74 -36.29 20.71
C PRO A 267 -5.96 -35.83 21.54
N ASN A 268 -6.88 -36.77 21.80
CA ASN A 268 -8.06 -36.51 22.64
C ASN A 268 -7.60 -36.16 24.05
N SER A 269 -8.03 -35.01 24.56
CA SER A 269 -7.45 -34.42 25.76
C SER A 269 -8.45 -33.55 26.53
N ALA A 270 -8.24 -33.43 27.83
CA ALA A 270 -9.08 -32.70 28.78
C ALA A 270 -8.22 -32.25 29.96
N MET A 271 -8.74 -31.48 30.91
CA MET A 271 -7.92 -31.04 32.05
C MET A 271 -8.68 -30.94 33.36
N TYR A 272 -7.97 -31.19 34.45
CA TYR A 272 -8.37 -30.77 35.77
C TYR A 272 -7.70 -29.44 36.10
N ALA A 273 -8.43 -28.56 36.78
CA ALA A 273 -7.85 -27.34 37.35
C ALA A 273 -8.29 -27.18 38.80
N THR A 274 -7.36 -26.78 39.66
CA THR A 274 -7.57 -26.64 41.11
C THR A 274 -7.24 -25.24 41.55
N PHE A 275 -8.21 -24.53 42.11
CA PHE A 275 -8.05 -23.22 42.74
C PHE A 275 -7.86 -23.38 44.24
N ASP A 276 -6.77 -22.82 44.79
CA ASP A 276 -6.44 -22.90 46.22
C ASP A 276 -6.70 -21.59 47.01
N GLY A 277 -7.27 -20.59 46.34
CA GLY A 277 -7.54 -19.26 46.88
C GLY A 277 -6.63 -18.16 46.31
N ASN A 278 -5.45 -18.51 45.79
CA ASN A 278 -4.50 -17.53 45.23
C ASN A 278 -3.98 -17.90 43.84
N GLN A 279 -4.01 -19.17 43.46
CA GLN A 279 -3.54 -19.65 42.17
C GLN A 279 -4.41 -20.79 41.67
N VAL A 280 -4.30 -21.07 40.36
CA VAL A 280 -4.94 -22.21 39.71
C VAL A 280 -3.86 -23.16 39.21
N SER A 281 -3.89 -24.39 39.70
CA SER A 281 -3.00 -25.48 39.27
C SER A 281 -3.70 -26.34 38.22
N ILE A 282 -3.04 -26.55 37.09
CA ILE A 282 -3.58 -27.33 35.97
C ILE A 282 -2.93 -28.71 35.93
N PHE A 283 -3.77 -29.73 35.81
CA PHE A 283 -3.40 -31.12 35.62
C PHE A 283 -4.01 -31.61 34.29
N PRO A 284 -3.24 -31.56 33.20
CA PRO A 284 -3.74 -31.96 31.89
C PRO A 284 -3.81 -33.48 31.77
N ILE A 285 -4.85 -33.99 31.10
CA ILE A 285 -5.02 -35.41 30.80
C ILE A 285 -5.20 -35.62 29.29
N ARG A 286 -4.68 -36.74 28.80
CA ARG A 286 -4.86 -37.20 27.43
C ARG A 286 -5.25 -38.67 27.37
N TYR A 287 -5.90 -39.06 26.29
CA TYR A 287 -6.20 -40.45 25.99
C TYR A 287 -4.98 -41.17 25.40
N GLU A 288 -4.68 -42.34 25.95
CA GLU A 288 -3.72 -43.30 25.39
C GLU A 288 -4.46 -44.47 24.77
N ASN A 289 -3.97 -44.95 23.62
CA ASN A 289 -4.58 -46.06 22.90
C ASN A 289 -4.13 -47.44 23.43
N ILE A 290 -2.98 -47.52 24.11
CA ILE A 290 -2.40 -48.79 24.58
C ILE A 290 -1.71 -48.60 25.95
N PRO A 291 -2.31 -49.08 27.06
CA PRO A 291 -3.73 -49.48 27.17
C PRO A 291 -4.70 -48.33 26.87
N GLU A 292 -5.98 -48.63 26.64
CA GLU A 292 -7.05 -47.64 26.40
C GLU A 292 -7.48 -46.96 27.71
N TYR A 293 -6.89 -45.81 28.06
CA TYR A 293 -7.24 -45.04 29.27
C TYR A 293 -6.82 -43.59 29.15
N TRP A 294 -7.35 -42.74 30.03
CA TRP A 294 -6.89 -41.36 30.15
C TRP A 294 -5.83 -41.24 31.24
N THR A 295 -4.73 -40.58 30.90
CA THR A 295 -3.56 -40.43 31.76
C THR A 295 -3.06 -38.98 31.75
N LEU A 296 -2.11 -38.68 32.62
CA LEU A 296 -1.45 -37.37 32.69
C LEU A 296 -0.75 -37.04 31.36
N ASP A 297 -1.06 -35.89 30.78
CA ASP A 297 -0.36 -35.41 29.59
C ASP A 297 0.94 -34.68 29.95
N THR A 298 2.03 -35.44 29.99
CA THR A 298 3.36 -34.90 30.27
C THR A 298 3.94 -34.05 29.12
N SER A 299 3.31 -34.04 27.95
CA SER A 299 3.80 -33.25 26.80
C SER A 299 3.59 -31.74 26.98
N LEU A 300 2.57 -31.35 27.76
CA LEU A 300 2.24 -29.95 28.01
C LEU A 300 3.13 -29.33 29.09
N TYR A 301 3.49 -30.09 30.12
CA TYR A 301 4.39 -29.67 31.19
C TYR A 301 5.46 -30.76 31.45
N PRO A 302 6.71 -30.59 31.02
CA PRO A 302 7.71 -31.67 31.08
C PRO A 302 8.19 -32.06 32.49
N GLU A 303 8.18 -31.15 33.47
CA GLU A 303 8.27 -31.36 34.94
C GLU A 303 7.93 -30.02 35.61
N PRO A 304 7.15 -29.95 36.72
CA PRO A 304 6.59 -31.03 37.56
C PRO A 304 5.25 -31.59 37.06
N TYR A 305 5.03 -31.65 35.74
CA TYR A 305 3.82 -32.16 35.06
C TYR A 305 2.50 -31.45 35.35
N THR A 306 2.55 -30.48 36.25
CA THR A 306 1.49 -29.54 36.57
C THR A 306 2.08 -28.14 36.57
N LYS A 307 1.25 -27.14 36.30
CA LYS A 307 1.66 -25.75 36.36
C LYS A 307 0.64 -24.93 37.11
N SER A 308 1.12 -24.13 38.06
CA SER A 308 0.31 -23.20 38.84
C SER A 308 0.40 -21.80 38.25
N PHE A 309 -0.74 -21.15 38.13
CA PHE A 309 -0.89 -19.80 37.61
C PHE A 309 -1.47 -18.91 38.70
N PRO A 310 -0.73 -17.88 39.16
CA PRO A 310 -1.25 -16.96 40.17
C PRO A 310 -2.45 -16.19 39.62
N LEU A 311 -3.47 -15.99 40.46
CA LEU A 311 -4.59 -15.11 40.18
C LEU A 311 -4.36 -13.78 40.92
N ILE A 312 -4.05 -12.72 40.17
CA ILE A 312 -3.91 -11.38 40.75
C ILE A 312 -5.32 -10.85 41.06
N ARG A 313 -5.65 -10.81 42.36
CA ARG A 313 -6.98 -10.36 42.82
C ARG A 313 -7.24 -8.93 42.38
N ARG A 314 -8.42 -8.70 41.81
CA ARG A 314 -8.89 -7.34 41.50
C ARG A 314 -9.12 -6.58 42.80
N PRO A 315 -8.57 -5.36 42.96
CA PRO A 315 -8.96 -4.52 44.07
C PRO A 315 -10.45 -4.22 43.95
N ASN A 316 -11.24 -4.62 44.95
CA ASN A 316 -12.66 -4.26 45.05
C ASN A 316 -12.81 -2.74 44.83
N ASN A 317 -13.45 -2.34 43.73
CA ASN A 317 -13.74 -0.94 43.45
C ASN A 317 -14.94 -0.48 44.32
N PRO A 318 -15.07 0.79 44.73
CA PRO A 318 -14.28 1.97 44.37
C PRO A 318 -13.73 2.76 45.57
N VAL A 319 -12.91 3.77 45.25
CA VAL A 319 -12.44 4.90 46.07
C VAL A 319 -10.96 4.83 46.50
N ARG A 320 -10.23 5.82 45.97
CA ARG A 320 -8.96 6.45 46.39
C ARG A 320 -7.63 5.94 45.83
N ASN A 321 -7.00 6.91 45.17
CA ASN A 321 -5.57 7.14 44.96
C ASN A 321 -4.93 6.45 43.76
N THR A 322 -5.03 7.11 42.61
CA THR A 322 -3.92 7.19 41.65
C THR A 322 -2.63 7.52 42.41
N PRO A 323 -1.57 6.69 42.34
CA PRO A 323 -0.25 7.15 42.73
C PRO A 323 0.15 8.24 41.75
N GLN A 324 0.57 9.40 42.26
CA GLN A 324 1.26 10.37 41.43
C GLN A 324 2.50 9.69 40.81
N PRO A 325 2.85 10.02 39.55
CA PRO A 325 4.10 9.57 38.97
C PRO A 325 5.25 10.04 39.85
N ASP A 326 6.14 9.11 40.19
CA ASP A 326 7.33 9.38 40.97
C ASP A 326 8.12 10.53 40.33
N LYS A 327 8.73 11.42 41.13
CA LYS A 327 9.47 12.60 40.63
C LYS A 327 10.56 12.20 39.61
N GLN A 328 11.05 10.97 39.70
CA GLN A 328 12.08 10.40 38.84
C GLN A 328 11.57 10.06 37.43
N HIS A 329 10.31 9.62 37.27
CA HIS A 329 9.72 9.29 35.95
C HIS A 329 9.48 10.56 35.11
N HIS A 330 9.11 11.67 35.74
CA HIS A 330 8.93 12.95 35.05
C HIS A 330 10.26 13.49 34.51
N LEU A 331 11.34 13.37 35.30
CA LEU A 331 12.68 13.77 34.89
C LEU A 331 13.22 12.95 33.70
N TYR A 332 12.92 11.65 33.65
CA TYR A 332 13.28 10.82 32.49
C TYR A 332 12.52 11.23 31.22
N ALA A 333 11.24 11.60 31.34
CA ALA A 333 10.43 12.02 30.20
C ALA A 333 10.93 13.34 29.61
N GLU A 334 11.26 14.33 30.45
CA GLU A 334 11.85 15.60 30.02
C GLU A 334 13.20 15.38 29.30
N ARG A 335 14.07 14.53 29.84
CA ARG A 335 15.36 14.20 29.22
C ARG A 335 15.20 13.50 27.88
N TYR A 336 14.29 12.55 27.79
CA TYR A 336 14.01 11.84 26.55
C TYR A 336 13.43 12.78 25.47
N GLN A 337 12.48 13.64 25.83
CA GLN A 337 11.92 14.65 24.92
C GLN A 337 12.96 15.69 24.48
N ALA A 338 13.84 16.14 25.38
CA ALA A 338 14.94 17.03 25.03
C ALA A 338 15.90 16.39 24.04
N MET A 339 16.26 15.11 24.25
CA MET A 339 17.08 14.34 23.32
C MET A 339 16.38 14.18 21.96
N LEU A 340 15.09 13.82 21.94
CA LEU A 340 14.33 13.76 20.68
C LEU A 340 14.29 15.11 19.97
N LYS A 341 14.17 16.23 20.70
CA LYS A 341 14.20 17.56 20.12
C LYS A 341 15.57 17.92 19.53
N GLU A 342 16.66 17.45 20.14
CA GLU A 342 18.01 17.61 19.62
C GLU A 342 18.29 16.72 18.40
N GLU A 343 17.84 15.47 18.41
CA GLU A 343 18.06 14.53 17.30
C GLU A 343 17.15 14.81 16.09
N LEU A 344 15.88 15.16 16.34
CA LEU A 344 14.85 15.32 15.30
C LEU A 344 14.61 16.79 14.92
N GLY A 345 14.89 17.75 15.80
CA GLY A 345 14.68 19.18 15.58
C GLY A 345 15.68 19.86 14.67
N TYR A 346 16.59 19.09 14.08
CA TYR A 346 17.61 19.57 13.17
C TYR A 346 17.54 18.81 11.84
N ILE A 347 17.43 19.55 10.74
CA ILE A 347 17.68 19.01 9.40
C ILE A 347 19.17 19.16 9.13
N ARG A 348 19.87 18.03 9.02
CA ARG A 348 21.25 18.01 8.56
C ARG A 348 21.24 18.39 7.08
N MET A 349 21.78 19.56 6.80
CA MET A 349 21.93 20.03 5.43
C MET A 349 23.17 19.35 4.88
N LEU A 350 23.01 18.58 3.80
CA LEU A 350 24.15 18.03 3.10
C LEU A 350 25.10 19.20 2.76
N GLY A 351 26.35 19.14 3.23
CA GLY A 351 27.44 19.86 2.59
C GLY A 351 27.84 21.27 3.06
N LEU A 352 27.06 22.05 3.81
CA LEU A 352 27.46 23.44 4.12
C LEU A 352 28.51 23.56 5.26
N PRO A 353 29.58 24.37 5.12
CA PRO A 353 30.44 24.79 6.24
C PRO A 353 29.67 25.72 7.19
N GLY A 354 29.66 25.43 8.50
CA GLY A 354 28.94 26.25 9.50
C GLY A 354 27.41 26.08 9.55
N VAL A 355 26.84 25.34 8.60
CA VAL A 355 25.41 24.95 8.56
C VAL A 355 25.32 23.43 8.46
N GLU A 356 25.96 22.72 9.40
CA GLU A 356 25.86 21.25 9.45
C GLU A 356 24.45 20.80 9.82
N SER A 357 23.69 21.68 10.46
CA SER A 357 22.28 21.53 10.75
C SER A 357 21.56 22.88 10.74
N ILE A 358 20.32 22.87 10.25
CA ILE A 358 19.36 23.96 10.46
C ILE A 358 18.36 23.46 11.50
N LYS A 359 18.18 24.28 12.54
CA LYS A 359 17.12 24.06 13.52
C LYS A 359 15.80 24.28 12.80
N VAL A 360 14.95 23.26 12.76
CA VAL A 360 13.63 23.33 12.15
C VAL A 360 12.71 24.04 13.13
N ASN A 361 11.99 25.05 12.65
CA ASN A 361 10.94 25.70 13.41
C ASN A 361 9.62 25.51 12.66
N LEU A 362 8.59 25.00 13.33
CA LEU A 362 7.28 24.76 12.72
C LEU A 362 6.57 26.05 12.27
N ASN A 363 7.05 27.20 12.77
CA ASN A 363 6.49 28.53 12.52
C ASN A 363 7.32 29.37 11.54
N ASP A 364 8.43 28.85 11.00
CA ASP A 364 9.20 29.55 9.96
C ASP A 364 9.09 28.85 8.60
N ASP A 365 9.52 29.53 7.54
CA ASP A 365 9.44 29.03 6.16
C ASP A 365 10.43 27.88 5.85
N THR A 366 11.19 27.35 6.81
CA THR A 366 12.24 26.35 6.54
C THR A 366 11.70 24.97 6.18
N PHE A 367 10.44 24.66 6.54
CA PHE A 367 9.79 23.39 6.21
C PHE A 367 8.77 23.56 5.08
N VAL A 368 8.99 22.86 3.96
CA VAL A 368 8.01 22.78 2.87
C VAL A 368 7.13 21.54 3.08
N PRO A 369 5.82 21.71 3.35
CA PRO A 369 4.92 20.58 3.59
C PRO A 369 4.89 19.64 2.40
N LEU A 370 5.09 18.34 2.65
CA LEU A 370 4.96 17.31 1.61
C LEU A 370 3.51 17.12 1.21
N ARG A 371 3.29 16.75 -0.04
CA ARG A 371 1.99 16.31 -0.53
C ARG A 371 1.91 14.80 -0.41
N LEU A 372 0.76 14.30 0.03
CA LEU A 372 0.49 12.89 0.24
C LEU A 372 -0.78 12.54 -0.52
N SER A 373 -0.81 11.38 -1.16
CA SER A 373 -2.04 10.88 -1.77
C SER A 373 -2.60 9.67 -1.03
N ASP A 374 -3.92 9.61 -0.95
CA ASP A 374 -4.62 8.47 -0.39
C ASP A 374 -4.86 7.42 -1.48
N ARG A 375 -4.09 6.32 -1.42
CA ARG A 375 -4.22 5.22 -2.39
C ARG A 375 -5.38 4.26 -2.07
N GLN A 376 -5.94 4.32 -0.85
CA GLN A 376 -7.00 3.44 -0.37
C GLN A 376 -8.37 4.13 -0.32
N GLY A 377 -8.97 4.31 -1.51
CA GLY A 377 -10.42 4.36 -1.66
C GLY A 377 -10.98 2.94 -1.83
N ASN A 378 -11.80 2.52 -0.87
CA ASN A 378 -12.58 1.28 -0.78
C ASN A 378 -12.98 0.62 -2.12
N ALA A 379 -12.58 -0.65 -2.31
CA ALA A 379 -13.10 -1.53 -3.36
C ALA A 379 -14.45 -2.19 -3.00
N GLY A 380 -15.11 -1.76 -1.92
CA GLY A 380 -16.44 -2.23 -1.52
C GLY A 380 -17.27 -1.07 -0.99
N LYS A 381 -18.30 -0.67 -1.74
CA LYS A 381 -19.26 0.40 -1.44
C LYS A 381 -18.66 1.82 -1.33
N GLN A 382 -18.21 2.36 -2.45
CA GLN A 382 -18.47 3.76 -2.79
C GLN A 382 -19.34 3.77 -4.04
N LYS A 383 -20.32 4.68 -4.11
CA LYS A 383 -20.90 5.08 -5.39
C LYS A 383 -19.75 5.41 -6.34
N ASN A 384 -19.91 4.99 -7.58
CA ASN A 384 -18.95 5.09 -8.68
C ASN A 384 -18.68 6.56 -9.07
N ASN A 385 -18.11 7.36 -8.18
CA ASN A 385 -17.59 8.68 -8.55
C ASN A 385 -16.15 8.55 -9.05
N LEU A 386 -15.85 9.28 -10.11
CA LEU A 386 -14.52 9.43 -10.71
C LEU A 386 -13.61 10.34 -9.90
N GLU A 387 -14.03 10.67 -8.68
CA GLU A 387 -13.28 11.34 -7.62
C GLU A 387 -12.10 10.51 -7.12
N GLY A 388 -11.85 9.32 -7.68
CA GLY A 388 -10.59 8.60 -7.53
C GLY A 388 -9.39 9.28 -8.19
N GLY A 389 -9.38 10.62 -8.30
CA GLY A 389 -8.15 11.38 -8.25
C GLY A 389 -7.49 11.10 -6.91
N GLU A 390 -6.16 11.02 -6.91
CA GLU A 390 -5.40 11.01 -5.68
C GLU A 390 -5.71 12.31 -4.94
N HIS A 391 -6.58 12.28 -3.93
CA HIS A 391 -6.80 13.46 -3.08
C HIS A 391 -5.47 13.80 -2.45
N ILE A 392 -4.92 14.95 -2.86
CA ILE A 392 -3.71 15.51 -2.29
C ILE A 392 -4.07 16.00 -0.89
N LEU A 393 -3.43 15.41 0.09
CA LEU A 393 -3.53 15.73 1.51
C LEU A 393 -2.19 16.27 2.00
N TYR A 394 -2.25 17.16 2.97
CA TYR A 394 -1.05 17.61 3.69
C TYR A 394 -0.81 16.73 4.93
N PRO A 395 0.39 16.79 5.54
CA PRO A 395 0.76 15.95 6.67
C PRO A 395 -0.24 16.00 7.84
N ASP A 396 -0.76 17.18 8.13
CA ASP A 396 -1.72 17.39 9.23
C ASP A 396 -3.05 16.71 8.93
N ASP A 397 -3.50 16.80 7.68
CA ASP A 397 -4.77 16.24 7.22
C ASP A 397 -4.72 14.71 7.23
N ILE A 398 -3.61 14.12 6.77
CA ILE A 398 -3.48 12.66 6.78
C ILE A 398 -3.44 12.11 8.21
N MET A 399 -2.81 12.82 9.16
CA MET A 399 -2.78 12.39 10.56
C MET A 399 -4.18 12.42 11.18
N LYS A 400 -4.94 13.49 10.91
CA LYS A 400 -6.34 13.59 11.31
C LYS A 400 -7.18 12.49 10.68
N GLN A 401 -7.02 12.22 9.38
CA GLN A 401 -7.75 11.14 8.71
C GLN A 401 -7.30 9.73 9.15
N ALA A 402 -6.04 9.55 9.51
CA ALA A 402 -5.52 8.26 9.95
C ALA A 402 -6.04 7.90 11.34
N PHE A 403 -6.13 8.87 12.25
CA PHE A 403 -6.38 8.62 13.68
C PHE A 403 -7.68 9.22 14.23
N GLN A 404 -8.42 10.01 13.44
CA GLN A 404 -9.65 10.71 13.87
C GLN A 404 -10.85 10.50 12.97
N ASP A 405 -10.80 9.58 12.01
CA ASP A 405 -11.89 9.29 11.09
C ASP A 405 -13.06 8.49 11.69
N GLY A 406 -13.06 8.30 13.01
CA GLY A 406 -14.07 7.54 13.74
C GLY A 406 -13.94 6.01 13.61
N ARG A 407 -13.00 5.49 12.81
CA ARG A 407 -12.79 4.03 12.65
C ARG A 407 -11.88 3.43 13.71
N GLY A 408 -11.24 4.25 14.53
CA GLY A 408 -10.35 3.80 15.59
C GLY A 408 -9.02 3.22 15.07
N ARG A 409 -8.62 3.57 13.85
CA ARG A 409 -7.33 3.18 13.27
C ARG A 409 -6.18 3.72 14.11
N ARG A 410 -5.13 2.91 14.24
CA ARG A 410 -3.92 3.23 15.03
C ARG A 410 -2.63 3.06 14.23
N MET A 411 -2.72 2.88 12.92
CA MET A 411 -1.57 2.67 12.03
C MET A 411 -1.69 3.55 10.78
N LEU A 412 -0.61 4.26 10.45
CA LEU A 412 -0.43 5.00 9.20
C LEU A 412 0.82 4.46 8.49
N LEU A 413 0.64 3.93 7.29
CA LEU A 413 1.73 3.49 6.41
C LEU A 413 2.01 4.57 5.36
N VAL A 414 3.23 5.11 5.35
CA VAL A 414 3.69 6.12 4.40
C VAL A 414 4.63 5.47 3.38
N ILE A 415 4.24 5.46 2.11
CA ILE A 415 5.04 4.93 1.01
C ILE A 415 5.62 6.08 0.19
N GLY A 416 6.86 5.98 -0.27
CA GLY A 416 7.41 6.99 -1.17
C GLY A 416 8.78 6.63 -1.73
N ASP A 417 9.16 7.28 -2.83
CA ASP A 417 10.40 7.00 -3.55
C ASP A 417 11.67 7.43 -2.75
N PRO A 418 12.87 6.96 -3.15
CA PRO A 418 14.11 7.40 -2.53
C PRO A 418 14.27 8.92 -2.57
N GLY A 419 14.58 9.54 -1.42
CA GLY A 419 14.78 10.99 -1.34
C GLY A 419 13.51 11.83 -1.36
N SER A 420 12.31 11.21 -1.37
CA SER A 420 11.01 11.91 -1.36
C SER A 420 10.70 12.67 -0.06
N GLY A 421 11.45 12.42 1.01
CA GLY A 421 11.31 13.13 2.30
C GLY A 421 10.53 12.38 3.39
N LYS A 422 10.37 11.06 3.31
CA LYS A 422 9.70 10.23 4.35
C LYS A 422 10.24 10.46 5.77
N THR A 423 11.56 10.38 5.96
CA THR A 423 12.20 10.68 7.26
C THR A 423 11.95 12.12 7.70
N THR A 424 11.97 13.07 6.75
CA THR A 424 11.67 14.49 7.00
C THR A 424 10.21 14.68 7.45
N LEU A 425 9.27 13.88 6.91
CA LEU A 425 7.88 13.85 7.36
C LEU A 425 7.75 13.33 8.80
N LEU A 426 8.47 12.26 9.17
CA LEU A 426 8.46 11.76 10.54
C LEU A 426 9.04 12.78 11.51
N LYS A 427 10.12 13.48 11.14
CA LYS A 427 10.67 14.60 11.92
C LYS A 427 9.66 15.72 12.10
N TYR A 428 8.89 16.05 11.07
CA TYR A 428 7.80 17.01 11.17
C TYR A 428 6.74 16.57 12.18
N TYR A 429 6.26 15.33 12.11
CA TYR A 429 5.30 14.82 13.11
C TYR A 429 5.86 14.82 14.53
N ALA A 430 7.13 14.43 14.69
CA ALA A 430 7.82 14.50 15.97
C ALA A 430 7.83 15.92 16.54
N LEU A 431 8.24 16.90 15.74
CA LEU A 431 8.27 18.30 16.17
C LEU A 431 6.88 18.83 16.48
N CYS A 432 5.88 18.53 15.65
CA CYS A 432 4.51 18.89 15.95
C CYS A 432 4.07 18.33 17.30
N VAL A 433 4.36 17.07 17.63
CA VAL A 433 4.01 16.53 18.96
C VAL A 433 4.76 17.26 20.09
N LEU A 434 6.04 17.58 19.90
CA LEU A 434 6.86 18.24 20.92
C LEU A 434 6.52 19.73 21.13
N GLU A 435 5.92 20.40 20.16
CA GLU A 435 5.63 21.83 20.20
C GLU A 435 4.13 22.13 20.27
N ASP A 436 3.32 21.51 19.40
CA ASP A 436 1.87 21.66 19.34
C ASP A 436 1.19 20.39 18.78
N TYR A 437 0.94 19.41 19.65
CA TYR A 437 0.32 18.13 19.29
C TYR A 437 -1.12 18.29 18.75
N SER A 438 -1.78 19.42 19.04
CA SER A 438 -3.16 19.68 18.60
C SER A 438 -3.27 19.85 17.09
N ARG A 439 -2.17 20.29 16.44
CA ARG A 439 -2.05 20.42 14.99
C ARG A 439 -2.27 19.10 14.25
N LEU A 440 -1.82 17.99 14.84
CA LEU A 440 -2.02 16.63 14.33
C LEU A 440 -3.38 16.03 14.76
N GLY A 441 -4.21 16.82 15.45
CA GLY A 441 -5.53 16.45 15.93
C GLY A 441 -5.58 16.00 17.39
N PHE A 442 -4.46 15.72 18.05
CA PHE A 442 -4.50 15.15 19.40
C PHE A 442 -5.08 16.15 20.42
N ILE A 443 -5.99 15.67 21.28
CA ILE A 443 -6.72 16.51 22.26
C ILE A 443 -5.99 16.59 23.60
N LYS A 444 -5.05 15.67 23.85
CA LYS A 444 -4.25 15.57 25.08
C LYS A 444 -2.79 15.39 24.71
N THR A 445 -1.91 15.69 25.67
CA THR A 445 -0.48 15.47 25.54
C THR A 445 -0.18 14.05 25.06
N VAL A 446 0.73 13.94 24.09
CA VAL A 446 1.13 12.68 23.47
C VAL A 446 2.58 12.37 23.80
N ASN A 447 2.86 11.16 24.27
CA ASN A 447 4.22 10.66 24.43
C ASN A 447 4.78 10.29 23.05
N LEU A 448 5.88 10.90 22.65
CA LEU A 448 6.53 10.65 21.36
C LEU A 448 7.62 9.59 21.49
N PHE A 449 7.66 8.64 20.57
CA PHE A 449 8.74 7.67 20.41
C PHE A 449 9.18 7.61 18.95
N TYR A 450 10.49 7.45 18.72
CA TYR A 450 11.08 7.33 17.39
C TYR A 450 12.06 6.15 17.37
N LEU A 451 12.01 5.35 16.31
CA LEU A 451 12.90 4.19 16.12
C LEU A 451 13.12 3.92 14.63
N PRO A 452 14.36 4.01 14.12
CA PRO A 452 14.72 3.49 12.79
C PRO A 452 14.62 1.96 12.79
N LEU A 453 13.87 1.38 11.85
CA LEU A 453 13.63 -0.07 11.80
C LEU A 453 14.90 -0.87 11.50
N ARG A 454 15.87 -0.29 10.78
CA ARG A 454 17.21 -0.87 10.58
C ARG A 454 18.04 -1.02 11.87
N GLU A 455 17.66 -0.33 12.95
CA GLU A 455 18.37 -0.39 14.25
C GLU A 455 17.75 -1.41 15.23
N LEU A 456 16.81 -2.24 14.76
CA LEU A 456 16.22 -3.29 15.57
C LEU A 456 17.27 -4.33 16.01
N VAL A 457 17.28 -4.64 17.31
CA VAL A 457 18.21 -5.58 17.91
C VAL A 457 17.56 -6.96 18.06
N ARG A 458 18.36 -8.02 17.83
CA ARG A 458 17.98 -9.40 18.08
C ARG A 458 18.57 -9.91 19.40
N ASP A 459 17.84 -10.81 20.07
CA ASP A 459 18.31 -11.55 21.24
C ASP A 459 19.29 -12.67 20.86
N LYS A 460 19.71 -13.47 21.85
CA LYS A 460 20.68 -14.55 21.65
C LYS A 460 20.10 -15.70 20.82
N GLU A 461 18.78 -15.82 20.80
CA GLU A 461 17.99 -16.80 20.08
C GLU A 461 17.68 -16.32 18.64
N GLY A 462 18.12 -15.11 18.27
CA GLY A 462 17.97 -14.55 16.94
C GLY A 462 16.61 -13.87 16.69
N LYS A 463 15.78 -13.65 17.70
CA LYS A 463 14.49 -12.95 17.57
C LYS A 463 14.61 -11.47 17.89
N TYR A 464 13.83 -10.62 17.23
CA TYR A 464 13.80 -9.19 17.57
C TYR A 464 13.28 -8.97 19.00
N ILE A 465 14.03 -8.18 19.78
CA ILE A 465 13.62 -7.82 21.14
C ILE A 465 12.39 -6.90 21.14
N SER A 466 11.67 -6.80 22.26
CA SER A 466 10.43 -6.00 22.33
C SER A 466 10.62 -4.50 22.03
N LEU A 467 9.55 -3.79 21.63
CA LEU A 467 9.56 -2.34 21.40
C LEU A 467 10.15 -1.53 22.58
N PRO A 468 9.75 -1.74 23.85
CA PRO A 468 10.38 -1.03 24.97
C PRO A 468 11.89 -1.30 25.11
N ALA A 469 12.34 -2.51 24.80
CA ALA A 469 13.76 -2.87 24.85
C ALA A 469 14.56 -2.22 23.71
N ASN A 470 14.00 -2.17 22.50
CA ASN A 470 14.59 -1.44 21.38
C ASN A 470 14.65 0.08 21.65
N LEU A 471 13.61 0.68 22.24
CA LEU A 471 13.62 2.10 22.63
C LEU A 471 14.67 2.40 23.72
N ALA A 472 14.85 1.50 24.68
CA ALA A 472 15.91 1.61 25.69
C ALA A 472 17.31 1.51 25.09
N ASN A 473 17.52 0.59 24.14
CA ASN A 473 18.78 0.48 23.43
C ASN A 473 19.07 1.73 22.59
N TRP A 474 18.05 2.19 21.85
CA TRP A 474 18.15 3.40 21.03
C TRP A 474 18.47 4.63 21.89
N SER A 475 17.78 4.82 23.03
CA SER A 475 18.08 5.94 23.93
C SER A 475 19.50 5.84 24.51
N GLY A 476 19.95 4.63 24.86
CA GLY A 476 21.31 4.39 25.36
C GLY A 476 22.39 4.81 24.37
N ASN A 477 22.21 4.48 23.09
CA ASN A 477 23.12 4.89 22.00
C ASN A 477 23.17 6.42 21.80
N HIS A 478 22.12 7.12 22.20
CA HIS A 478 22.00 8.59 22.15
C HIS A 478 22.24 9.23 23.53
N GLN A 479 23.12 8.61 24.34
CA GLN A 479 23.59 9.13 25.62
C GLN A 479 22.49 9.31 26.70
N GLN A 480 21.36 8.61 26.57
CA GLN A 480 20.27 8.61 27.54
C GLN A 480 19.93 7.17 27.98
N THR A 481 20.46 6.74 29.13
CA THR A 481 20.15 5.41 29.66
C THR A 481 18.81 5.41 30.39
N ILE A 482 17.78 4.86 29.75
CA ILE A 482 16.43 4.69 30.29
C ILE A 482 16.07 3.21 30.20
N ALA A 483 15.59 2.62 31.29
CA ALA A 483 15.27 1.19 31.33
C ALA A 483 14.03 0.87 30.49
N ALA A 484 14.00 -0.33 29.88
CA ALA A 484 12.88 -0.80 29.07
C ALA A 484 11.53 -0.80 29.82
N VAL A 485 11.55 -1.03 31.14
CA VAL A 485 10.35 -0.98 31.99
C VAL A 485 9.72 0.41 31.98
N VAL A 486 10.53 1.47 32.02
CA VAL A 486 10.05 2.86 31.98
C VAL A 486 9.40 3.18 30.63
N PHE A 487 9.99 2.71 29.53
CA PHE A 487 9.36 2.82 28.21
C PHE A 487 8.06 2.04 28.13
N SER A 488 7.99 0.84 28.71
CA SER A 488 6.75 0.07 28.81
C SER A 488 5.67 0.84 29.57
N ASP A 489 6.01 1.47 30.68
CA ASP A 489 5.09 2.31 31.46
C ASP A 489 4.59 3.51 30.64
N TRP A 490 5.47 4.19 29.90
CA TRP A 490 5.08 5.31 29.04
C TRP A 490 4.25 4.90 27.82
N LEU A 491 4.50 3.74 27.22
CA LEU A 491 3.71 3.19 26.12
C LEU A 491 2.31 2.74 26.59
N ASN A 492 2.21 2.30 27.84
CA ASN A 492 0.94 1.90 28.47
C ASN A 492 0.17 3.06 29.14
N SER A 493 0.83 4.18 29.40
CA SER A 493 0.26 5.39 30.01
C SER A 493 0.00 6.49 28.98
N GLY A 494 -1.06 7.28 29.19
CA GLY A 494 -1.39 8.38 28.27
C GLY A 494 -1.70 7.93 26.84
N THR A 495 -1.63 8.87 25.90
CA THR A 495 -1.67 8.62 24.45
C THR A 495 -0.24 8.68 23.93
N SER A 496 0.15 7.77 23.04
CA SER A 496 1.53 7.71 22.53
C SER A 496 1.56 7.67 21.01
N LEU A 497 2.55 8.30 20.40
CA LEU A 497 2.84 8.25 18.96
C LEU A 497 4.21 7.60 18.76
N VAL A 498 4.23 6.48 18.05
CA VAL A 498 5.44 5.70 17.73
C VAL A 498 5.74 5.87 16.25
N LEU A 499 6.89 6.47 15.95
CA LEU A 499 7.36 6.71 14.58
C LEU A 499 8.43 5.67 14.24
N LEU A 500 8.14 4.82 13.25
CA LEU A 500 9.00 3.73 12.79
C LEU A 500 9.50 4.04 11.38
N ASP A 501 10.80 4.30 11.23
CA ASP A 501 11.37 4.78 9.96
C ASP A 501 12.08 3.67 9.18
N GLY A 502 11.75 3.49 7.91
CA GLY A 502 12.56 2.79 6.92
C GLY A 502 12.42 1.27 6.91
N LEU A 503 11.21 0.73 6.71
CA LEU A 503 11.02 -0.72 6.51
C LEU A 503 11.77 -1.22 5.26
N ASP A 504 11.91 -0.37 4.23
CA ASP A 504 12.67 -0.68 3.02
C ASP A 504 14.18 -0.76 3.23
N GLU A 505 14.68 -0.26 4.36
CA GLU A 505 16.11 -0.29 4.71
C GLU A 505 16.53 -1.64 5.32
N ILE A 506 15.60 -2.58 5.43
CA ILE A 506 15.88 -3.98 5.74
C ILE A 506 15.98 -4.71 4.39
N SER A 507 17.17 -5.18 4.06
CA SER A 507 17.47 -5.71 2.73
C SER A 507 16.87 -7.08 2.44
N ASN A 508 16.71 -7.93 3.46
CA ASN A 508 16.20 -9.29 3.30
C ASN A 508 14.66 -9.33 3.35
N THR A 509 14.03 -9.92 2.33
CA THR A 509 12.56 -10.11 2.28
C THR A 509 12.03 -10.92 3.46
N ALA A 510 12.71 -11.99 3.89
CA ALA A 510 12.30 -12.77 5.06
C ALA A 510 12.36 -11.94 6.35
N GLU A 511 13.39 -11.12 6.51
CA GLU A 511 13.51 -10.24 7.67
C GLU A 511 12.49 -9.11 7.65
N ARG A 512 12.12 -8.59 6.47
CA ARG A 512 11.02 -7.63 6.34
C ARG A 512 9.68 -8.21 6.77
N ILE A 513 9.43 -9.48 6.48
CA ILE A 513 8.25 -10.21 6.96
C ILE A 513 8.30 -10.31 8.51
N GLU A 514 9.43 -10.75 9.08
CA GLU A 514 9.60 -10.82 10.54
C GLU A 514 9.44 -9.45 11.22
N VAL A 515 9.91 -8.37 10.59
CA VAL A 515 9.73 -7.01 11.12
C VAL A 515 8.27 -6.56 11.00
N CYS A 516 7.53 -6.92 9.95
CA CYS A 516 6.09 -6.67 9.88
C CYS A 516 5.33 -7.39 11.00
N GLU A 517 5.68 -8.64 11.28
CA GLU A 517 5.15 -9.40 12.44
C GLU A 517 5.53 -8.73 13.76
N TRP A 518 6.77 -8.26 13.90
CA TRP A 518 7.23 -7.53 15.09
C TRP A 518 6.45 -6.22 15.31
N ILE A 519 6.22 -5.44 14.25
CA ILE A 519 5.40 -4.22 14.29
C ILE A 519 3.96 -4.57 14.69
N TYR A 520 3.40 -5.65 14.14
CA TYR A 520 2.08 -6.14 14.51
C TYR A 520 2.00 -6.53 16.00
N ASN A 521 3.01 -7.22 16.53
CA ASN A 521 3.11 -7.56 17.94
C ASN A 521 3.22 -6.31 18.84
N ALA A 522 3.98 -5.30 18.43
CA ALA A 522 4.03 -4.02 19.15
C ALA A 522 2.68 -3.27 19.10
N TRP A 523 2.03 -3.25 17.93
CA TRP A 523 0.75 -2.60 17.72
C TRP A 523 -0.39 -3.24 18.53
N THR A 524 -0.40 -4.57 18.60
CA THR A 524 -1.36 -5.33 19.42
C THR A 524 -1.06 -5.20 20.92
N GLY A 525 0.21 -5.19 21.32
CA GLY A 525 0.65 -5.07 22.71
C GLY A 525 0.34 -3.73 23.36
N PHE A 526 0.43 -2.62 22.62
CA PHE A 526 0.26 -1.27 23.16
C PHE A 526 -0.98 -0.55 22.59
N SER A 527 -2.16 -0.85 23.16
CA SER A 527 -3.46 -0.38 22.67
C SER A 527 -3.69 1.15 22.69
N LYS A 528 -2.87 1.92 23.43
CA LYS A 528 -2.92 3.39 23.49
C LYS A 528 -1.92 4.08 22.56
N CYS A 529 -1.14 3.30 21.83
CA CYS A 529 -0.16 3.81 20.87
C CYS A 529 -0.76 3.90 19.47
N TYR A 530 -0.46 5.03 18.80
CA TYR A 530 -0.61 5.25 17.37
C TYR A 530 0.75 5.05 16.71
N PHE A 531 0.77 4.42 15.54
CA PHE A 531 1.99 4.05 14.83
C PHE A 531 2.02 4.72 13.45
N VAL A 532 3.19 5.23 13.07
CA VAL A 532 3.48 5.68 11.71
C VAL A 532 4.68 4.90 11.20
N VAL A 533 4.52 4.17 10.10
CA VAL A 533 5.57 3.35 9.47
C VAL A 533 5.89 3.93 8.10
N THR A 534 7.17 4.09 7.76
CA THR A 534 7.59 4.51 6.41
C THR A 534 8.24 3.36 5.63
N SER A 535 8.01 3.32 4.31
CA SER A 535 8.70 2.39 3.39
C SER A 535 8.79 2.94 1.96
N ARG A 536 9.57 2.31 1.09
CA ARG A 536 9.48 2.45 -0.38
C ARG A 536 8.43 1.51 -0.94
N ALA A 537 7.93 1.79 -2.15
CA ALA A 537 7.01 0.89 -2.83
C ALA A 537 7.65 -0.49 -3.08
N THR A 538 8.94 -0.52 -3.42
CA THR A 538 9.70 -1.77 -3.61
C THR A 538 10.03 -2.50 -2.31
N GLY A 539 10.02 -1.81 -1.16
CA GLY A 539 10.28 -2.40 0.16
C GLY A 539 9.02 -2.88 0.87
N TYR A 540 7.85 -2.68 0.28
CA TYR A 540 6.55 -3.11 0.81
C TYR A 540 5.73 -3.76 -0.33
N ASN A 541 5.97 -5.05 -0.56
CA ASN A 541 5.35 -5.82 -1.61
C ASN A 541 4.47 -6.95 -1.02
N LYS A 542 3.16 -6.83 -1.20
CA LYS A 542 2.19 -7.82 -0.71
C LYS A 542 2.32 -9.18 -1.40
N ASP A 543 2.71 -9.20 -2.66
CA ASP A 543 2.88 -10.45 -3.42
C ASP A 543 4.07 -11.27 -2.91
N GLU A 544 5.01 -10.62 -2.21
CA GLU A 544 6.15 -11.24 -1.53
C GLU A 544 5.88 -11.52 -0.05
N GLY A 545 4.65 -11.30 0.44
CA GLY A 545 4.28 -11.48 1.85
C GLY A 545 4.69 -10.35 2.80
N ILE A 546 5.26 -9.25 2.29
CA ILE A 546 5.62 -8.08 3.10
C ILE A 546 4.37 -7.21 3.29
N GLU A 547 3.60 -7.51 4.32
CA GLU A 547 2.35 -6.81 4.65
C GLU A 547 2.19 -6.58 6.17
N LEU A 548 1.71 -5.40 6.55
CA LEU A 548 1.27 -5.12 7.92
C LEU A 548 -0.11 -5.74 8.14
N GLU A 549 -0.21 -6.76 8.99
CA GLU A 549 -1.45 -7.47 9.32
C GLU A 549 -2.38 -6.69 10.27
N CYS A 550 -2.59 -5.39 10.04
CA CYS A 550 -3.46 -4.56 10.84
C CYS A 550 -4.27 -3.59 9.98
N ASP A 551 -5.31 -2.98 10.54
CA ASP A 551 -6.03 -1.90 9.84
C ASP A 551 -5.15 -0.63 9.85
N TYR A 552 -4.69 -0.23 8.66
CA TYR A 552 -3.82 0.92 8.46
C TYR A 552 -4.37 1.87 7.39
N LYS A 553 -4.12 3.16 7.58
CA LYS A 553 -4.27 4.15 6.50
C LYS A 553 -3.00 4.15 5.66
N ARG A 554 -3.10 4.11 4.33
CA ARG A 554 -1.94 4.27 3.43
C ARG A 554 -1.88 5.67 2.85
N ALA A 555 -0.68 6.26 2.82
CA ALA A 555 -0.41 7.55 2.19
C ALA A 555 0.85 7.47 1.32
N ASP A 556 0.75 7.86 0.05
CA ASP A 556 1.88 7.83 -0.89
C ASP A 556 2.44 9.26 -1.03
N VAL A 557 3.74 9.47 -0.75
CA VAL A 557 4.43 10.75 -0.87
C VAL A 557 4.53 11.15 -2.33
N GLN A 558 4.09 12.37 -2.63
CA GLN A 558 4.09 12.96 -3.96
C GLN A 558 5.33 13.83 -4.18
N ASP A 559 5.74 13.94 -5.43
CA ASP A 559 6.82 14.82 -5.86
C ASP A 559 6.49 16.31 -5.57
N PHE A 560 7.52 17.15 -5.42
CA PHE A 560 7.33 18.60 -5.25
C PHE A 560 6.75 19.25 -6.51
N THR A 561 5.69 20.07 -6.34
CA THR A 561 5.26 21.02 -7.38
C THR A 561 6.34 22.07 -7.65
N GLN A 562 6.22 22.77 -8.76
CA GLN A 562 7.05 23.94 -9.04
C GLN A 562 6.99 24.99 -7.93
N GLU A 563 5.82 25.21 -7.32
CA GLU A 563 5.66 26.14 -6.20
C GLU A 563 6.39 25.64 -4.94
N GLN A 564 6.30 24.34 -4.62
CA GLN A 564 7.05 23.73 -3.52
C GLN A 564 8.55 23.80 -3.76
N GLN A 565 9.01 23.58 -5.01
CA GLN A 565 10.41 23.73 -5.40
C GLN A 565 10.89 25.18 -5.20
N GLU A 566 10.13 26.17 -5.67
CA GLU A 566 10.47 27.58 -5.49
C GLU A 566 10.53 27.97 -4.01
N ARG A 567 9.52 27.58 -3.22
CA ARG A 567 9.50 27.84 -1.78
C ARG A 567 10.68 27.19 -1.08
N PHE A 568 10.98 25.92 -1.41
CA PHE A 568 12.10 25.20 -0.84
C PHE A 568 13.42 25.93 -1.11
N LEU A 569 13.67 26.29 -2.37
CA LEU A 569 14.89 27.01 -2.77
C LEU A 569 15.00 28.37 -2.06
N ARG A 570 13.90 29.12 -2.00
CA ARG A 570 13.87 30.43 -1.33
C ARG A 570 14.25 30.30 0.13
N SER A 571 13.58 29.42 0.87
CA SER A 571 13.85 29.19 2.28
C SER A 571 15.27 28.67 2.52
N TRP A 572 15.74 27.76 1.66
CA TRP A 572 17.07 27.20 1.72
C TRP A 572 18.14 28.28 1.53
N PHE A 573 18.02 29.11 0.50
CA PHE A 573 18.98 30.18 0.23
C PHE A 573 18.95 31.25 1.30
N THR A 574 17.77 31.68 1.75
CA THR A 574 17.62 32.66 2.84
C THR A 574 18.33 32.15 4.09
N ALA A 575 18.07 30.91 4.52
CA ALA A 575 18.74 30.32 5.68
C ALA A 575 20.25 30.19 5.50
N ALA A 576 20.71 29.85 4.29
CA ALA A 576 22.13 29.69 3.99
C ALA A 576 22.89 31.02 3.90
N PHE A 577 22.25 32.09 3.45
CA PHE A 577 22.84 33.43 3.29
C PHE A 577 22.78 34.25 4.58
N LEU A 578 21.70 34.17 5.37
CA LEU A 578 21.57 34.88 6.65
C LEU A 578 22.57 34.43 7.71
N LYS A 579 23.14 33.23 7.58
CA LYS A 579 24.20 32.74 8.47
C LYS A 579 25.60 33.27 8.12
N GLU A 580 25.75 34.02 7.02
CA GLU A 580 27.01 34.66 6.68
C GLU A 580 27.27 35.86 7.59
N PRO A 581 28.52 36.08 8.04
CA PRO A 581 28.85 37.17 8.94
C PRO A 581 28.49 38.52 8.29
N CYS A 582 27.88 39.40 9.08
CA CYS A 582 27.51 40.74 8.64
C CYS A 582 28.75 41.50 8.13
N GLU A 583 28.65 42.03 6.92
CA GLU A 583 29.71 42.82 6.29
C GLU A 583 29.86 44.20 6.97
N GLU A 584 31.08 44.67 7.15
CA GLU A 584 31.35 45.99 7.73
C GLU A 584 30.62 47.09 6.94
N GLY A 585 29.80 47.88 7.64
CA GLY A 585 29.03 48.99 7.05
C GLY A 585 27.53 48.72 6.86
N PHE A 586 27.05 47.51 7.16
CA PHE A 586 25.62 47.20 7.25
C PHE A 586 25.15 47.11 8.70
N ASP A 587 23.93 47.56 8.97
CA ASP A 587 23.22 47.19 10.20
C ASP A 587 22.52 45.83 10.01
N ASP A 588 22.03 45.23 11.10
CA ASP A 588 21.43 43.90 11.06
C ASP A 588 20.22 43.83 10.11
N ALA A 589 19.42 44.90 10.04
CA ALA A 589 18.25 44.98 9.17
C ALA A 589 18.65 45.08 7.69
N GLY A 590 19.61 45.94 7.34
CA GLY A 590 20.13 46.10 5.99
C GLY A 590 20.87 44.85 5.49
N TRP A 591 21.56 44.13 6.38
CA TRP A 591 22.19 42.85 6.07
C TRP A 591 21.14 41.77 5.75
N GLN A 592 20.10 41.66 6.57
CA GLN A 592 18.98 40.73 6.33
C GLN A 592 18.28 41.02 5.01
N GLU A 593 18.00 42.29 4.69
CA GLU A 593 17.37 42.67 3.42
C GLU A 593 18.25 42.31 2.22
N LYS A 594 19.55 42.63 2.27
CA LYS A 594 20.52 42.30 1.22
C LYS A 594 20.57 40.79 0.95
N LYS A 595 20.69 39.99 2.01
CA LYS A 595 20.81 38.53 1.91
C LYS A 595 19.51 37.85 1.47
N THR A 596 18.35 38.40 1.85
CA THR A 596 17.05 37.93 1.36
C THR A 596 16.86 38.22 -0.13
N LYS A 597 17.27 39.41 -0.60
CA LYS A 597 17.26 39.72 -2.05
C LYS A 597 18.19 38.80 -2.85
N GLU A 598 19.37 38.50 -2.32
CA GLU A 598 20.31 37.55 -2.93
C GLU A 598 19.70 36.13 -3.01
N ALA A 599 19.01 35.69 -1.95
CA ALA A 599 18.29 34.42 -1.92
C ALA A 599 17.17 34.33 -2.97
N ASP A 600 16.38 35.39 -3.10
CA ASP A 600 15.30 35.47 -4.10
C ASP A 600 15.86 35.45 -5.53
N GLN A 601 16.93 36.21 -5.80
CA GLN A 601 17.57 36.25 -7.12
C GLN A 601 18.14 34.88 -7.52
N ARG A 602 18.76 34.17 -6.58
CA ARG A 602 19.19 32.79 -6.78
C ARG A 602 17.98 31.93 -7.07
N THR A 603 16.99 31.88 -6.19
CA THR A 603 15.78 31.06 -6.40
C THR A 603 15.19 31.20 -7.81
N GLN A 604 14.98 32.44 -8.27
CA GLN A 604 14.45 32.73 -9.60
C GLN A 604 15.33 32.20 -10.74
N THR A 605 16.66 32.28 -10.61
CA THR A 605 17.55 31.87 -11.68
C THR A 605 17.64 30.32 -11.81
N ILE A 606 17.52 29.54 -10.72
CA ILE A 606 17.38 28.06 -10.82
C ILE A 606 16.04 27.73 -11.44
N VAL A 607 14.94 28.34 -10.98
CA VAL A 607 13.60 28.05 -11.50
C VAL A 607 13.54 28.34 -13.01
N ALA A 608 14.13 29.44 -13.47
CA ALA A 608 14.25 29.76 -14.88
C ALA A 608 15.10 28.73 -15.67
N HIS A 609 16.16 28.19 -15.07
CA HIS A 609 16.95 27.12 -15.71
C HIS A 609 16.16 25.82 -15.83
N LEU A 610 15.44 25.40 -14.79
CA LEU A 610 14.62 24.19 -14.80
C LEU A 610 13.45 24.28 -15.80
N LYS A 611 12.89 25.47 -16.02
CA LYS A 611 11.80 25.72 -16.99
C LYS A 611 12.18 25.52 -18.46
N LYS A 612 13.47 25.50 -18.81
CA LYS A 612 13.90 25.29 -20.20
C LYS A 612 13.54 23.87 -20.68
N GLU A 613 13.03 23.74 -21.91
CA GLU A 613 12.64 22.44 -22.46
C GLU A 613 13.79 21.42 -22.52
N LYS A 614 15.00 21.87 -22.88
CA LYS A 614 16.19 21.01 -22.88
C LYS A 614 16.53 20.42 -21.50
N ASN A 615 16.01 21.01 -20.41
CA ASN A 615 16.26 20.61 -19.03
C ASN A 615 15.07 19.84 -18.41
N LYS A 616 14.10 19.37 -19.21
CA LYS A 616 12.92 18.64 -18.73
C LYS A 616 13.28 17.47 -17.80
N GLY A 617 14.29 16.67 -18.15
CA GLY A 617 14.75 15.56 -17.30
C GLY A 617 15.32 16.01 -15.95
N LEU A 618 15.97 17.18 -15.89
CA LEU A 618 16.42 17.78 -14.63
C LEU A 618 15.27 18.35 -13.81
N ARG A 619 14.27 18.97 -14.46
CA ARG A 619 13.06 19.49 -13.81
C ARG A 619 12.28 18.37 -13.11
N GLN A 620 12.19 17.19 -13.72
CA GLN A 620 11.61 16.00 -13.08
C GLN A 620 12.42 15.54 -11.86
N LEU A 621 13.76 15.58 -11.92
CA LEU A 621 14.60 15.24 -10.78
C LEU A 621 14.54 16.29 -9.65
N ALA A 622 14.39 17.57 -9.99
CA ALA A 622 14.24 18.68 -9.05
C ALA A 622 12.94 18.59 -8.22
N ALA A 623 11.98 17.77 -8.67
CA ALA A 623 10.78 17.47 -7.89
C ALA A 623 11.08 16.57 -6.67
N ILE A 624 12.24 15.91 -6.63
CA ILE A 624 12.72 15.12 -5.50
C ILE A 624 13.48 16.04 -4.53
N PRO A 625 13.00 16.25 -3.28
CA PRO A 625 13.55 17.26 -2.35
C PRO A 625 15.06 17.14 -2.12
N MET A 626 15.59 15.93 -1.97
CA MET A 626 17.03 15.70 -1.79
C MET A 626 17.85 16.20 -2.98
N ILE A 627 17.37 15.96 -4.20
CA ILE A 627 18.07 16.37 -5.42
C ILE A 627 18.03 17.88 -5.58
N LEU A 628 16.89 18.50 -5.28
CA LEU A 628 16.76 19.95 -5.25
C LEU A 628 17.71 20.59 -4.24
N GLN A 629 17.87 19.97 -3.07
CA GLN A 629 18.85 20.41 -2.07
C GLN A 629 20.28 20.34 -2.61
N ILE A 630 20.65 19.25 -3.28
CA ILE A 630 21.96 19.09 -3.93
C ILE A 630 22.18 20.18 -4.99
N MET A 631 21.18 20.48 -5.82
CA MET A 631 21.24 21.57 -6.80
C MET A 631 21.47 22.93 -6.12
N ALA A 632 20.75 23.21 -5.02
CA ALA A 632 20.91 24.44 -4.26
C ALA A 632 22.32 24.58 -3.66
N ILE A 633 22.88 23.50 -3.11
CA ILE A 633 24.25 23.45 -2.57
C ILE A 633 25.26 23.76 -3.67
N LEU A 634 25.17 23.06 -4.80
CA LEU A 634 26.12 23.21 -5.90
C LEU A 634 26.13 24.65 -6.41
N TRP A 635 24.97 25.28 -6.50
CA TRP A 635 24.83 26.59 -7.12
C TRP A 635 24.95 27.79 -6.19
N LYS A 636 24.73 27.63 -4.87
CA LYS A 636 25.16 28.64 -3.88
C LYS A 636 26.63 28.98 -4.09
N ASP A 637 27.41 27.94 -4.40
CA ASP A 637 28.84 27.89 -4.27
C ASP A 637 29.60 27.92 -5.60
N ARG A 638 28.90 27.69 -6.71
CA ARG A 638 29.45 27.61 -8.07
C ARG A 638 28.47 28.25 -9.03
N GLU A 639 28.95 28.99 -10.01
CA GLU A 639 28.12 29.47 -11.12
C GLU A 639 27.75 28.35 -12.12
N TYR A 640 28.01 27.09 -11.77
CA TYR A 640 27.80 25.93 -12.62
C TYR A 640 26.46 25.27 -12.33
N MET A 641 25.61 25.18 -13.34
CA MET A 641 24.35 24.44 -13.31
C MET A 641 24.47 23.18 -14.17
N PRO A 642 24.22 21.97 -13.61
CA PRO A 642 24.20 20.76 -14.42
C PRO A 642 23.09 20.84 -15.48
N GLU A 643 23.31 20.21 -16.64
CA GLU A 643 22.33 20.09 -17.73
C GLU A 643 21.81 18.64 -17.88
N SER A 644 22.44 17.68 -17.20
CA SER A 644 22.00 16.28 -17.16
C SER A 644 22.04 15.66 -15.77
N ARG A 645 21.34 14.54 -15.59
CA ARG A 645 21.37 13.77 -14.35
C ARG A 645 22.79 13.30 -13.99
N VAL A 646 23.59 12.91 -14.98
CA VAL A 646 24.94 12.41 -14.77
C VAL A 646 25.82 13.53 -14.20
N GLU A 647 25.75 14.72 -14.81
CA GLU A 647 26.49 15.92 -14.35
C GLU A 647 26.08 16.37 -12.95
N LEU A 648 24.79 16.24 -12.61
CA LEU A 648 24.29 16.58 -11.28
C LEU A 648 24.88 15.67 -10.20
N TYR A 649 24.79 14.35 -10.39
CA TYR A 649 25.34 13.37 -9.44
C TYR A 649 26.86 13.45 -9.38
N GLU A 650 27.52 13.67 -10.51
CA GLU A 650 28.96 13.87 -10.58
C GLU A 650 29.39 15.08 -9.74
N SER A 651 28.72 16.21 -9.95
CA SER A 651 29.01 17.46 -9.24
C SER A 651 28.77 17.32 -7.74
N ALA A 652 27.68 16.67 -7.36
CA ALA A 652 27.33 16.39 -5.97
C ALA A 652 28.40 15.53 -5.28
N LEU A 653 28.81 14.44 -5.94
CA LEU A 653 29.81 13.53 -5.40
C LEU A 653 31.17 14.22 -5.27
N ASN A 654 31.59 14.99 -6.27
CA ASN A 654 32.82 15.78 -6.20
C ASN A 654 32.77 16.80 -5.05
N TYR A 655 31.60 17.39 -4.79
CA TYR A 655 31.42 18.31 -3.68
C TYR A 655 31.63 17.61 -2.33
N LEU A 656 30.99 16.45 -2.13
CA LEU A 656 31.06 15.68 -0.89
C LEU A 656 32.45 15.12 -0.61
N LEU A 657 33.17 14.66 -1.64
CA LEU A 657 34.46 13.99 -1.50
C LEU A 657 35.68 14.94 -1.49
N GLU A 658 35.56 16.16 -2.01
CA GLU A 658 36.74 17.02 -2.18
C GLU A 658 36.47 18.48 -1.87
N PHE A 659 35.49 19.08 -2.56
CA PHE A 659 35.37 20.54 -2.55
C PHE A 659 34.89 21.10 -1.20
N ARG A 660 34.08 20.33 -0.46
CA ARG A 660 33.63 20.70 0.88
C ARG A 660 34.79 20.86 1.85
N ASP A 661 35.76 19.96 1.79
CA ASP A 661 36.91 19.97 2.70
C ASP A 661 37.91 21.06 2.34
N LYS A 662 38.18 21.26 1.04
CA LYS A 662 39.01 22.38 0.57
C LYS A 662 38.50 23.73 1.06
N ARG A 663 37.17 23.91 1.11
CA ARG A 663 36.53 25.12 1.66
C ARG A 663 36.73 25.30 3.15
N ARG A 664 36.76 24.22 3.92
CA ARG A 664 37.10 24.24 5.35
C ARG A 664 38.59 24.43 5.61
N LYS A 665 39.40 24.64 4.55
CA LYS A 665 40.87 24.64 4.58
C LYS A 665 41.42 23.31 5.14
N ILE A 666 40.67 22.23 4.96
CA ILE A 666 41.07 20.87 5.35
C ILE A 666 41.55 20.15 4.09
N LYS A 667 42.71 19.49 4.18
CA LYS A 667 43.19 18.66 3.06
C LYS A 667 42.26 17.45 2.88
N PRO A 668 41.67 17.22 1.68
CA PRO A 668 40.89 16.02 1.40
C PRO A 668 41.77 14.77 1.53
N LEU A 669 41.19 13.66 2.01
CA LEU A 669 41.93 12.40 2.17
C LEU A 669 42.35 11.84 0.80
N LEU A 670 41.43 11.88 -0.16
CA LEU A 670 41.66 11.57 -1.57
C LEU A 670 41.03 12.69 -2.43
N SER A 671 41.53 12.87 -3.66
CA SER A 671 40.79 13.66 -4.66
C SER A 671 39.47 12.95 -4.99
N ALA A 672 38.46 13.69 -5.46
CA ALA A 672 37.20 13.08 -5.87
C ALA A 672 37.39 12.08 -7.02
N SER A 673 38.41 12.30 -7.87
CA SER A 673 38.80 11.34 -8.91
C SER A 673 39.29 10.02 -8.32
N ASN A 674 40.25 10.07 -7.39
CA ASN A 674 40.83 8.86 -6.78
C ASN A 674 39.80 8.13 -5.92
N ALA A 675 38.95 8.86 -5.20
CA ALA A 675 37.87 8.25 -4.43
C ALA A 675 36.83 7.54 -5.34
N ARG A 676 36.50 8.09 -6.52
CA ARG A 676 35.64 7.41 -7.50
C ARG A 676 36.28 6.16 -8.10
N GLN A 677 37.60 6.19 -8.35
CA GLN A 677 38.35 5.02 -8.83
C GLN A 677 38.24 3.82 -7.87
N VAL A 678 38.05 4.07 -6.58
CA VAL A 678 37.81 3.03 -5.57
C VAL A 678 36.32 2.71 -5.45
N LEU A 679 35.46 3.73 -5.34
CA LEU A 679 34.04 3.53 -5.02
C LEU A 679 33.21 2.98 -6.19
N ALA A 680 33.59 3.25 -7.44
CA ALA A 680 32.84 2.80 -8.61
C ALA A 680 32.90 1.27 -8.80
N PRO A 681 34.09 0.62 -8.76
CA PRO A 681 34.19 -0.84 -8.74
C PRO A 681 33.43 -1.49 -7.59
N ILE A 682 33.55 -0.95 -6.37
CA ILE A 682 32.82 -1.44 -5.19
C ILE A 682 31.31 -1.38 -5.41
N SER A 683 30.82 -0.27 -5.94
CA SER A 683 29.39 -0.10 -6.21
C SER A 683 28.89 -1.10 -7.26
N LEU A 684 29.69 -1.41 -8.29
CA LEU A 684 29.36 -2.42 -9.27
C LEU A 684 29.42 -3.85 -8.68
N TRP A 685 30.41 -4.15 -7.83
CA TRP A 685 30.48 -5.43 -7.11
C TRP A 685 29.27 -5.63 -6.20
N MET A 686 28.84 -4.59 -5.47
CA MET A 686 27.62 -4.61 -4.66
C MET A 686 26.37 -4.86 -5.52
N GLN A 687 26.34 -4.29 -6.72
CA GLN A 687 25.24 -4.39 -7.67
C GLN A 687 25.16 -5.77 -8.33
N ASP A 688 26.30 -6.30 -8.80
CA ASP A 688 26.38 -7.48 -9.68
C ASP A 688 26.61 -8.78 -8.90
N THR A 689 27.58 -8.75 -8.00
CA THR A 689 28.07 -9.94 -7.28
C THR A 689 27.38 -10.13 -5.94
N LEU A 690 27.42 -9.10 -5.07
CA LEU A 690 26.87 -9.19 -3.73
C LEU A 690 25.33 -9.17 -3.74
N LYS A 691 24.74 -8.37 -4.64
CA LYS A 691 23.30 -8.13 -4.79
C LYS A 691 22.62 -7.69 -3.48
N LYS A 692 23.33 -6.87 -2.69
CA LYS A 692 22.85 -6.28 -1.43
C LYS A 692 23.28 -4.82 -1.33
N ASP A 693 22.55 -4.05 -0.52
CA ASP A 693 22.88 -2.65 -0.23
C ASP A 693 23.83 -2.53 0.97
N GLU A 694 23.85 -3.51 1.88
CA GLU A 694 24.75 -3.61 3.03
C GLU A 694 25.89 -4.60 2.80
N VAL A 695 27.05 -4.26 3.37
CA VAL A 695 28.28 -5.03 3.26
C VAL A 695 28.90 -5.17 4.64
N ALA A 696 29.31 -6.38 5.02
CA ALA A 696 30.10 -6.57 6.23
C ALA A 696 31.40 -5.73 6.16
N LYS A 697 31.83 -5.16 7.29
CA LYS A 697 33.03 -4.31 7.32
C LYS A 697 34.25 -4.99 6.73
N ASP A 698 34.46 -6.27 7.06
CA ASP A 698 35.61 -7.04 6.59
C ASP A 698 35.57 -7.26 5.08
N ASP A 699 34.39 -7.56 4.52
CA ASP A 699 34.19 -7.71 3.08
C ASP A 699 34.41 -6.37 2.36
N MET A 700 33.84 -5.29 2.89
CA MET A 700 34.02 -3.94 2.34
C MET A 700 35.50 -3.54 2.35
N HIS A 701 36.21 -3.81 3.45
CA HIS A 701 37.64 -3.51 3.57
C HIS A 701 38.48 -4.34 2.61
N THR A 702 38.19 -5.64 2.48
CA THR A 702 38.87 -6.55 1.54
C THR A 702 38.69 -6.06 0.10
N GLU A 703 37.45 -5.80 -0.31
CA GLU A 703 37.16 -5.34 -1.67
C GLU A 703 37.76 -3.95 -1.93
N MET A 704 37.67 -3.01 -0.98
CA MET A 704 38.28 -1.68 -1.13
C MET A 704 39.80 -1.73 -1.20
N PHE A 705 40.44 -2.66 -0.50
CA PHE A 705 41.89 -2.78 -0.44
C PHE A 705 42.49 -3.01 -1.84
N GLU A 706 41.86 -3.85 -2.66
CA GLU A 706 42.30 -4.12 -4.03
C GLU A 706 42.40 -2.83 -4.84
N TRP A 707 41.36 -1.99 -4.80
CA TRP A 707 41.30 -0.76 -5.58
C TRP A 707 42.13 0.38 -4.98
N LEU A 708 42.19 0.48 -3.64
CA LEU A 708 43.04 1.46 -2.96
C LEU A 708 44.50 1.27 -3.33
N ASN A 709 44.99 0.03 -3.42
CA ASN A 709 46.39 -0.25 -3.80
C ASN A 709 46.75 0.17 -5.24
N THR A 710 45.77 0.53 -6.07
CA THR A 710 46.03 1.09 -7.40
C THR A 710 46.38 2.57 -7.39
N LEU A 711 46.24 3.25 -6.24
CA LEU A 711 46.50 4.67 -6.06
C LEU A 711 47.92 4.95 -5.56
N ASP A 712 48.43 6.14 -5.86
CA ASP A 712 49.66 6.65 -5.26
C ASP A 712 49.42 7.06 -3.79
N ASN A 713 50.16 6.46 -2.85
CA ASN A 713 50.04 6.66 -1.39
C ASN A 713 48.61 6.47 -0.85
N PRO A 714 48.05 5.26 -0.92
CA PRO A 714 46.67 5.03 -0.53
C PRO A 714 46.46 5.09 1.00
N PRO A 715 45.30 5.60 1.46
CA PRO A 715 44.88 5.39 2.85
C PRO A 715 44.56 3.91 3.10
N SER A 716 44.54 3.49 4.36
CA SER A 716 43.99 2.18 4.71
C SER A 716 42.47 2.13 4.42
N PRO A 717 41.90 0.95 4.12
CA PRO A 717 40.45 0.81 3.92
C PRO A 717 39.63 1.34 5.09
N ASP A 718 40.09 1.10 6.32
CA ASP A 718 39.48 1.59 7.55
C ASP A 718 39.48 3.13 7.61
N ALA A 719 40.62 3.78 7.35
CA ALA A 719 40.71 5.23 7.33
C ALA A 719 39.86 5.86 6.21
N PHE A 720 39.74 5.18 5.06
CA PHE A 720 38.88 5.64 3.98
C PHE A 720 37.40 5.48 4.31
N CYS A 721 36.98 4.35 4.87
CA CYS A 721 35.60 4.16 5.34
C CYS A 721 35.23 5.16 6.44
N ASP A 722 36.13 5.39 7.40
CA ASP A 722 35.96 6.41 8.45
C ASP A 722 35.78 7.82 7.85
N TYR A 723 36.56 8.16 6.84
CA TYR A 723 36.40 9.40 6.10
C TYR A 723 35.02 9.49 5.42
N LEU A 724 34.57 8.41 4.77
CA LEU A 724 33.29 8.36 4.07
C LEU A 724 32.08 8.45 5.02
N VAL A 725 32.18 7.86 6.21
CA VAL A 725 31.12 7.88 7.23
C VAL A 725 31.11 9.21 7.98
N LYS A 726 32.24 9.62 8.56
CA LYS A 726 32.32 10.74 9.51
C LYS A 726 32.43 12.10 8.82
N ARG A 727 33.05 12.16 7.63
CA ARG A 727 33.41 13.42 6.97
C ARG A 727 32.62 13.66 5.67
N ALA A 728 32.74 12.76 4.69
CA ALA A 728 32.01 12.90 3.42
C ALA A 728 30.50 12.66 3.59
N GLY A 729 30.12 11.80 4.53
CA GLY A 729 28.73 11.44 4.81
C GLY A 729 28.10 10.57 3.70
N LEU A 730 28.92 9.87 2.91
CA LEU A 730 28.48 9.05 1.79
C LEU A 730 28.09 7.62 2.24
N LEU A 731 28.76 7.10 3.26
CA LEU A 731 28.47 5.82 3.90
C LEU A 731 27.82 6.01 5.27
N VAL A 732 27.14 4.96 5.73
CA VAL A 732 26.62 4.80 7.09
C VAL A 732 27.15 3.48 7.63
N GLU A 733 27.45 3.45 8.92
CA GLU A 733 27.83 2.26 9.65
C GLU A 733 26.64 1.76 10.47
N SER A 734 26.28 0.48 10.32
CA SER A 734 25.19 -0.17 11.07
C SER A 734 25.75 -1.09 12.15
N ALA A 735 25.28 -0.92 13.39
CA ALA A 735 25.56 -1.78 14.54
C ALA A 735 27.04 -2.17 14.76
N GLY A 736 27.98 -1.34 14.28
CA GLY A 736 29.41 -1.62 14.35
C GLY A 736 29.96 -2.65 13.36
N LYS A 737 29.11 -3.26 12.52
CA LYS A 737 29.44 -4.48 11.76
C LYS A 737 29.32 -4.36 10.25
N GLU A 738 28.53 -3.43 9.75
CA GLU A 738 28.23 -3.31 8.30
C GLU A 738 28.30 -1.87 7.81
N TYR A 739 28.60 -1.70 6.52
CA TYR A 739 28.54 -0.44 5.80
C TYR A 739 27.51 -0.48 4.68
N PHE A 740 26.88 0.66 4.42
CA PHE A 740 26.04 0.86 3.24
C PHE A 740 26.05 2.33 2.82
N PHE A 741 25.63 2.61 1.57
CA PHE A 741 25.51 3.97 1.09
C PHE A 741 24.34 4.68 1.75
N ARG A 742 24.58 5.88 2.29
CA ARG A 742 23.54 6.73 2.89
C ARG A 742 22.35 6.95 1.95
N HIS A 743 22.63 7.05 0.66
CA HIS A 743 21.61 7.10 -0.38
C HIS A 743 21.96 6.16 -1.53
N LYS A 744 21.06 5.19 -1.78
CA LYS A 744 21.18 4.17 -2.84
C LYS A 744 21.50 4.76 -4.21
N SER A 745 20.96 5.93 -4.54
CA SER A 745 21.18 6.58 -5.84
C SER A 745 22.65 6.94 -6.11
N PHE A 746 23.47 7.21 -5.08
CA PHE A 746 24.91 7.43 -5.29
C PHE A 746 25.64 6.13 -5.65
N ARG A 747 25.24 5.01 -5.03
CA ARG A 747 25.73 3.67 -5.39
C ARG A 747 25.34 3.32 -6.83
N GLU A 748 24.08 3.53 -7.19
CA GLU A 748 23.56 3.25 -8.54
C GLU A 748 24.26 4.11 -9.61
N TYR A 749 24.52 5.39 -9.30
CA TYR A 749 25.33 6.26 -10.15
C TYR A 749 26.76 5.74 -10.33
N LEU A 750 27.42 5.37 -9.23
CA LEU A 750 28.78 4.84 -9.25
C LEU A 750 28.89 3.50 -9.99
N ALA A 751 27.89 2.62 -9.84
CA ALA A 751 27.80 1.37 -10.60
C ALA A 751 27.62 1.64 -12.11
N GLY A 752 26.71 2.54 -12.48
CA GLY A 752 26.53 2.98 -13.87
C GLY A 752 27.78 3.63 -14.47
N PHE A 753 28.51 4.41 -13.66
CA PHE A 753 29.78 5.00 -14.03
C PHE A 753 30.85 3.92 -14.26
N GLN A 754 30.96 2.92 -13.38
CA GLN A 754 31.92 1.83 -13.54
C GLN A 754 31.66 1.02 -14.82
N LEU A 755 30.40 0.73 -15.15
CA LEU A 755 30.04 0.02 -16.38
C LEU A 755 30.54 0.74 -17.65
N LYS A 756 30.65 2.07 -17.60
CA LYS A 756 31.20 2.87 -18.71
C LYS A 756 32.72 2.76 -18.80
N GLU A 757 33.42 2.77 -17.67
CA GLU A 757 34.88 2.79 -17.62
C GLU A 757 35.49 1.39 -17.86
N ASP A 758 34.85 0.33 -17.36
CA ASP A 758 35.32 -1.05 -17.51
C ASP A 758 34.81 -1.70 -18.81
N ARG A 759 35.59 -1.53 -19.88
CA ARG A 759 35.44 -2.22 -21.17
C ARG A 759 33.96 -2.36 -21.59
N PRO A 760 33.27 -1.25 -21.87
CA PRO A 760 31.81 -1.22 -21.96
C PRO A 760 31.22 -2.17 -23.01
N TYR A 761 31.98 -2.53 -24.05
CA TYR A 761 31.56 -3.51 -25.07
C TYR A 761 31.46 -4.95 -24.53
N GLU A 762 32.31 -5.33 -23.57
CA GLU A 762 32.32 -6.66 -22.94
C GLU A 762 31.11 -6.82 -21.99
N GLN A 763 30.71 -5.73 -21.32
CA GLN A 763 29.60 -5.72 -20.38
C GLN A 763 28.22 -5.83 -21.06
N LEU A 764 28.09 -5.50 -22.36
CA LEU A 764 26.79 -5.37 -23.02
C LEU A 764 25.91 -6.63 -22.97
N ASN A 765 26.49 -7.83 -23.06
CA ASN A 765 25.71 -9.08 -22.99
C ASN A 765 25.04 -9.23 -21.62
N LYS A 766 25.78 -8.90 -20.55
CA LYS A 766 25.27 -8.89 -19.17
C LYS A 766 24.15 -7.86 -19.02
N LEU A 767 24.35 -6.65 -19.55
CA LEU A 767 23.36 -5.58 -19.47
C LEU A 767 22.06 -5.92 -20.23
N VAL A 768 22.16 -6.64 -21.34
CA VAL A 768 20.97 -7.14 -22.07
C VAL A 768 20.25 -8.22 -21.25
N ALA A 769 20.97 -9.12 -20.58
CA ALA A 769 20.36 -10.16 -19.75
C ALA A 769 19.55 -9.58 -18.57
N HIS A 770 20.01 -8.48 -17.98
CA HIS A 770 19.34 -7.78 -16.87
C HIS A 770 18.33 -6.70 -17.30
N PHE A 771 18.00 -6.61 -18.59
CA PHE A 771 17.15 -5.55 -19.12
C PHE A 771 15.70 -5.68 -18.65
N GLY A 772 15.25 -4.74 -17.80
CA GLY A 772 13.91 -4.71 -17.22
C GLY A 772 13.81 -5.23 -15.79
N GLU A 773 14.93 -5.60 -15.16
CA GLU A 773 15.00 -5.90 -13.74
C GLU A 773 15.08 -4.61 -12.91
N ASP A 774 14.20 -4.45 -11.91
CA ASP A 774 14.14 -3.27 -11.03
C ASP A 774 15.48 -2.92 -10.37
N TRP A 775 16.26 -3.95 -10.03
CA TRP A 775 17.58 -3.79 -9.42
C TRP A 775 18.56 -3.04 -10.34
N TRP A 776 18.43 -3.20 -11.67
CA TRP A 776 19.36 -2.69 -12.68
C TRP A 776 18.88 -1.45 -13.41
N GLU A 777 17.63 -1.02 -13.24
CA GLU A 777 17.06 0.12 -13.99
C GLU A 777 17.86 1.41 -13.81
N GLU A 778 18.14 1.84 -12.58
CA GLU A 778 18.88 3.08 -12.31
C GLU A 778 20.36 3.04 -12.74
N PRO A 779 21.15 1.98 -12.43
CA PRO A 779 22.49 1.83 -12.98
C PRO A 779 22.54 1.91 -14.51
N LEU A 780 21.59 1.25 -15.20
CA LEU A 780 21.49 1.30 -16.65
C LEU A 780 21.17 2.71 -17.15
N ARG A 781 20.26 3.46 -16.50
CA ARG A 781 19.98 4.86 -16.86
C ARG A 781 21.22 5.75 -16.74
N PHE A 782 22.01 5.61 -15.67
CA PHE A 782 23.27 6.35 -15.52
C PHE A 782 24.34 5.93 -16.55
N PHE A 783 24.40 4.64 -16.88
CA PHE A 783 25.25 4.14 -17.96
C PHE A 783 24.84 4.78 -19.30
N PHE A 784 23.57 4.66 -19.72
CA PHE A 784 23.11 5.24 -21.00
C PHE A 784 23.25 6.76 -21.07
N GLY A 785 23.04 7.46 -19.95
CA GLY A 785 23.24 8.90 -19.86
C GLY A 785 24.69 9.34 -20.03
N SER A 786 25.67 8.44 -19.88
CA SER A 786 27.10 8.75 -19.91
C SER A 786 27.86 8.16 -21.10
N ILE A 787 27.32 7.17 -21.81
CA ILE A 787 27.98 6.54 -22.96
C ILE A 787 27.90 7.36 -24.26
N ASP A 788 28.78 7.03 -25.21
CA ASP A 788 28.77 7.57 -26.55
C ASP A 788 27.79 6.85 -27.50
N ALA A 789 27.63 7.43 -28.69
CA ALA A 789 26.71 6.92 -29.70
C ALA A 789 27.12 5.56 -30.29
N LYS A 790 28.39 5.14 -30.19
CA LYS A 790 28.88 3.85 -30.70
C LYS A 790 28.50 2.72 -29.74
N VAL A 791 28.72 2.90 -28.44
CA VAL A 791 28.33 1.94 -27.41
C VAL A 791 26.82 1.78 -27.37
N PHE A 792 26.07 2.88 -27.44
CA PHE A 792 24.61 2.86 -27.57
C PHE A 792 24.16 2.01 -28.76
N ASN A 793 24.75 2.21 -29.94
CA ASN A 793 24.43 1.45 -31.14
C ASN A 793 24.74 -0.05 -30.99
N ALA A 794 25.85 -0.38 -30.34
CA ALA A 794 26.26 -1.76 -30.09
C ALA A 794 25.33 -2.46 -29.10
N PHE A 795 24.86 -1.75 -28.07
CA PHE A 795 23.85 -2.24 -27.15
C PHE A 795 22.53 -2.50 -27.89
N MET A 796 22.04 -1.54 -28.67
CA MET A 796 20.80 -1.72 -29.45
C MET A 796 20.90 -2.93 -30.37
N LYS A 797 22.05 -3.13 -31.04
CA LYS A 797 22.30 -4.33 -31.84
C LYS A 797 22.12 -5.60 -31.00
N LYS A 798 22.81 -5.72 -29.87
CA LYS A 798 22.77 -6.91 -29.00
C LYS A 798 21.39 -7.14 -28.39
N LEU A 799 20.70 -6.09 -27.96
CA LEU A 799 19.34 -6.17 -27.41
C LEU A 799 18.38 -6.76 -28.44
N PHE A 800 18.37 -6.23 -29.66
CA PHE A 800 17.48 -6.70 -30.73
C PHE A 800 17.93 -8.03 -31.38
N ASP A 801 19.17 -8.45 -31.16
CA ASP A 801 19.66 -9.80 -31.50
C ASP A 801 19.33 -10.84 -30.41
N SER A 802 18.91 -10.41 -29.21
CA SER A 802 18.59 -11.30 -28.08
C SER A 802 17.10 -11.65 -27.97
N GLU A 803 16.80 -12.75 -27.27
CA GLU A 803 15.43 -13.20 -26.95
C GLU A 803 14.62 -12.16 -26.16
N VAL A 804 15.27 -11.28 -25.38
CA VAL A 804 14.60 -10.22 -24.61
C VAL A 804 13.76 -9.31 -25.51
N SER A 805 14.24 -9.03 -26.72
CA SER A 805 13.52 -8.18 -27.69
C SER A 805 12.40 -8.89 -28.45
N GLU A 806 12.30 -10.20 -28.33
CA GLU A 806 11.35 -11.02 -29.07
C GLU A 806 9.91 -10.82 -28.56
N ALA A 807 9.77 -10.66 -27.23
CA ALA A 807 8.51 -10.39 -26.55
C ALA A 807 8.68 -9.45 -25.34
N MET A 808 9.03 -8.18 -25.58
CA MET A 808 9.16 -7.20 -24.50
C MET A 808 7.82 -6.90 -23.82
N THR A 809 7.83 -6.92 -22.49
CA THR A 809 6.72 -6.42 -21.67
C THR A 809 6.50 -4.91 -21.86
N PRO A 810 5.30 -4.37 -21.57
CA PRO A 810 5.07 -2.93 -21.61
C PRO A 810 6.03 -2.13 -20.70
N LYS A 811 6.38 -2.67 -19.53
CA LYS A 811 7.38 -2.08 -18.61
C LYS A 811 8.75 -1.98 -19.28
N GLN A 812 9.23 -3.05 -19.92
CA GLN A 812 10.51 -3.04 -20.64
C GLN A 812 10.51 -2.07 -21.82
N GLN A 813 9.41 -1.95 -22.56
CA GLN A 813 9.28 -0.98 -23.66
C GLN A 813 9.34 0.47 -23.14
N LEU A 814 8.68 0.76 -22.01
CA LEU A 814 8.73 2.08 -21.37
C LEU A 814 10.14 2.40 -20.88
N PHE A 815 10.79 1.42 -20.24
CA PHE A 815 12.17 1.55 -19.80
C PHE A 815 13.13 1.78 -20.99
N LEU A 816 12.93 1.08 -22.11
CA LEU A 816 13.67 1.30 -23.36
C LEU A 816 13.53 2.74 -23.87
N GLN A 817 12.32 3.30 -23.85
CA GLN A 817 12.10 4.69 -24.22
C GLN A 817 12.82 5.65 -23.27
N THR A 818 12.75 5.40 -21.96
CA THR A 818 13.44 6.21 -20.95
C THR A 818 14.96 6.24 -21.17
N ILE A 819 15.59 5.09 -21.41
CA ILE A 819 17.05 5.06 -21.68
C ILE A 819 17.41 5.74 -23.00
N ILE A 820 16.54 5.69 -24.00
CA ILE A 820 16.74 6.40 -25.28
C ILE A 820 16.65 7.90 -25.07
N GLU A 821 15.68 8.38 -24.28
CA GLU A 821 15.50 9.79 -23.96
C GLU A 821 16.72 10.35 -23.23
N GLU A 822 17.22 9.62 -22.23
CA GLU A 822 18.36 10.01 -21.40
C GLU A 822 19.73 9.84 -22.09
N ALA A 823 19.83 9.02 -23.14
CA ALA A 823 21.09 8.77 -23.82
C ALA A 823 21.69 10.03 -24.47
N LYS A 824 22.94 10.36 -24.11
CA LYS A 824 23.67 11.50 -24.67
C LYS A 824 23.98 11.29 -26.17
N GLY A 825 24.34 10.06 -26.54
CA GLY A 825 24.65 9.68 -27.92
C GLY A 825 23.63 8.68 -28.49
N LYS A 826 22.77 9.15 -29.41
CA LYS A 826 21.72 8.30 -30.04
C LYS A 826 22.13 7.96 -31.47
N LYS A 827 22.47 6.70 -31.78
CA LYS A 827 22.75 6.25 -33.16
C LYS A 827 21.68 5.24 -33.58
N VAL A 828 21.28 5.30 -34.85
CA VAL A 828 20.18 4.48 -35.38
C VAL A 828 20.62 3.32 -36.26
N ASP A 829 21.90 3.23 -36.66
CA ASP A 829 22.38 2.21 -37.61
C ASP A 829 22.00 0.77 -37.19
N ALA A 830 22.15 0.48 -35.90
CA ALA A 830 21.66 -0.71 -35.19
C ALA A 830 20.24 -1.10 -35.62
N LEU A 831 19.34 -0.17 -35.31
CA LEU A 831 17.90 -0.26 -35.47
C LEU A 831 17.52 -0.31 -36.96
N CYS A 832 18.10 0.58 -37.77
CA CYS A 832 17.87 0.64 -39.21
C CYS A 832 18.27 -0.66 -39.91
N LYS A 833 19.44 -1.23 -39.57
CA LYS A 833 19.87 -2.51 -40.13
C LYS A 833 18.90 -3.62 -39.72
N LYS A 834 18.56 -3.71 -38.44
CA LYS A 834 17.68 -4.75 -37.90
C LYS A 834 16.27 -4.67 -38.48
N LEU A 835 15.75 -3.47 -38.72
CA LEU A 835 14.43 -3.26 -39.33
C LEU A 835 14.33 -3.89 -40.73
N LEU A 836 15.40 -3.85 -41.53
CA LEU A 836 15.46 -4.42 -42.88
C LEU A 836 15.80 -5.92 -42.91
N GLU A 837 16.13 -6.54 -41.78
CA GLU A 837 16.47 -7.97 -41.76
C GLU A 837 15.20 -8.82 -41.97
N PRO A 838 15.18 -9.75 -42.95
CA PRO A 838 14.00 -10.58 -43.23
C PRO A 838 13.55 -11.47 -42.06
N SER A 839 14.46 -11.78 -41.14
CA SER A 839 14.18 -12.58 -39.93
C SER A 839 13.57 -11.77 -38.79
N THR A 840 13.47 -10.45 -38.91
CA THR A 840 12.93 -9.60 -37.84
C THR A 840 11.41 -9.73 -37.79
N THR A 841 10.91 -10.22 -36.66
CA THR A 841 9.46 -10.40 -36.42
C THR A 841 8.73 -9.06 -36.41
N SER A 842 7.43 -9.08 -36.72
CA SER A 842 6.56 -7.89 -36.66
C SER A 842 6.60 -7.20 -35.29
N SER A 843 6.64 -7.99 -34.20
CA SER A 843 6.77 -7.46 -32.83
C SER A 843 8.07 -6.67 -32.63
N ARG A 844 9.21 -7.17 -33.12
CA ARG A 844 10.50 -6.47 -33.07
C ARG A 844 10.51 -5.23 -33.96
N GLN A 845 10.01 -5.34 -35.19
CA GLN A 845 9.90 -4.21 -36.12
C GLN A 845 9.14 -3.04 -35.48
N ARG A 846 8.04 -3.33 -34.78
CA ARG A 846 7.25 -2.33 -34.04
C ARG A 846 8.08 -1.59 -32.98
N VAL A 847 8.74 -2.34 -32.08
CA VAL A 847 9.55 -1.71 -31.02
C VAL A 847 10.70 -0.91 -31.64
N ILE A 848 11.31 -1.40 -32.72
CA ILE A 848 12.34 -0.66 -33.46
C ILE A 848 11.78 0.66 -34.01
N LEU A 849 10.59 0.65 -34.62
CA LEU A 849 9.93 1.86 -35.11
C LEU A 849 9.66 2.85 -33.96
N ASP A 850 9.19 2.38 -32.81
CA ASP A 850 8.97 3.24 -31.64
C ASP A 850 10.28 3.86 -31.11
N CYS A 851 11.38 3.09 -31.12
CA CYS A 851 12.72 3.61 -30.83
C CYS A 851 13.15 4.68 -31.84
N LEU A 852 12.95 4.44 -33.15
CA LEU A 852 13.28 5.41 -34.19
C LEU A 852 12.45 6.70 -34.08
N LYS A 853 11.17 6.57 -33.74
CA LYS A 853 10.28 7.71 -33.44
C LYS A 853 10.83 8.53 -32.28
N THR A 854 11.20 7.87 -31.19
CA THR A 854 11.74 8.54 -29.98
C THR A 854 13.10 9.19 -30.24
N ILE A 855 13.96 8.58 -31.07
CA ILE A 855 15.26 9.14 -31.45
C ILE A 855 15.10 10.33 -32.43
N ALA A 856 14.06 10.31 -33.27
CA ALA A 856 13.68 11.37 -34.19
C ALA A 856 14.82 11.91 -35.09
N LYS A 857 15.71 11.02 -35.58
CA LYS A 857 16.85 11.42 -36.43
C LYS A 857 16.54 11.30 -37.92
N PRO A 858 16.72 12.38 -38.74
CA PRO A 858 16.45 12.36 -40.18
C PRO A 858 17.21 11.29 -40.97
N VAL A 859 18.38 10.84 -40.50
CA VAL A 859 19.17 9.78 -41.16
C VAL A 859 18.42 8.43 -41.26
N ALA A 860 17.39 8.19 -40.43
CA ALA A 860 16.56 7.00 -40.52
C ALA A 860 15.60 7.01 -41.73
N LEU A 861 15.32 8.19 -42.31
CA LEU A 861 14.30 8.37 -43.36
C LEU A 861 14.54 7.49 -44.59
N GLY A 862 15.79 7.40 -45.06
CA GLY A 862 16.13 6.58 -46.21
C GLY A 862 15.88 5.08 -45.98
N THR A 863 16.14 4.60 -44.76
CA THR A 863 15.84 3.22 -44.37
C THR A 863 14.33 2.97 -44.28
N LEU A 864 13.57 3.90 -43.70
CA LEU A 864 12.11 3.76 -43.59
C LEU A 864 11.43 3.71 -44.97
N LEU A 865 11.86 4.57 -45.90
CA LEU A 865 11.39 4.55 -47.29
C LEU A 865 11.72 3.23 -47.99
N ARG A 866 12.94 2.71 -47.77
CA ARG A 866 13.37 1.41 -48.30
C ARG A 866 12.53 0.26 -47.72
N PHE A 867 12.33 0.24 -46.41
CA PHE A 867 11.52 -0.76 -45.70
C PHE A 867 10.08 -0.80 -46.24
N LYS A 868 9.51 0.36 -46.57
CA LYS A 868 8.19 0.46 -47.22
C LYS A 868 8.21 -0.04 -48.67
N ASN A 869 9.20 0.38 -49.46
CA ASN A 869 9.29 0.07 -50.90
C ASN A 869 9.58 -1.41 -51.18
N GLU A 870 10.42 -2.05 -50.37
CA GLU A 870 10.73 -3.49 -50.46
C GLU A 870 9.56 -4.38 -49.98
N GLY A 871 8.47 -3.80 -49.49
CA GLY A 871 7.24 -4.50 -49.13
C GLY A 871 7.24 -5.09 -47.72
N HIS A 872 8.32 -4.95 -46.95
CA HIS A 872 8.42 -5.49 -45.58
C HIS A 872 7.33 -4.98 -44.63
N ALA A 873 6.87 -3.75 -44.81
CA ALA A 873 5.78 -3.19 -44.00
C ALA A 873 4.39 -3.71 -44.42
N LYS A 874 4.21 -4.11 -45.69
CA LYS A 874 2.89 -4.31 -46.32
C LYS A 874 2.10 -5.49 -45.76
N GLU A 875 2.77 -6.43 -45.10
CA GLU A 875 2.13 -7.60 -44.48
C GLU A 875 1.37 -7.26 -43.20
N ASN A 876 1.69 -6.13 -42.54
CA ASN A 876 1.06 -5.74 -41.28
C ASN A 876 0.64 -4.25 -41.28
N LYS A 877 -0.65 -3.99 -41.10
CA LYS A 877 -1.24 -2.65 -41.14
C LYS A 877 -0.73 -1.73 -40.01
N ASP A 878 -0.49 -2.24 -38.80
CA ASP A 878 0.09 -1.46 -37.68
C ASP A 878 1.48 -0.96 -38.07
N ILE A 879 2.32 -1.85 -38.59
CA ILE A 879 3.70 -1.55 -38.99
C ILE A 879 3.75 -0.55 -40.14
N THR A 880 2.91 -0.73 -41.16
CA THR A 880 2.79 0.23 -42.27
C THR A 880 2.41 1.60 -41.75
N SER A 881 1.35 1.67 -40.93
CA SER A 881 0.83 2.93 -40.40
C SER A 881 1.85 3.66 -39.51
N ARG A 882 2.57 2.94 -38.64
CA ARG A 882 3.68 3.50 -37.83
C ARG A 882 4.83 4.01 -38.68
N THR A 883 5.23 3.23 -39.69
CA THR A 883 6.30 3.61 -40.61
C THR A 883 5.96 4.94 -41.28
N ASP A 884 4.73 5.08 -41.76
CA ASP A 884 4.23 6.29 -42.40
C ASP A 884 4.17 7.48 -41.43
N GLU A 885 3.70 7.24 -40.19
CA GLU A 885 3.69 8.25 -39.13
C GLU A 885 5.10 8.81 -38.86
N ILE A 886 6.10 7.93 -38.78
CA ILE A 886 7.49 8.33 -38.51
C ILE A 886 8.11 9.04 -39.72
N ILE A 887 7.87 8.55 -40.95
CA ILE A 887 8.33 9.22 -42.18
C ILE A 887 7.81 10.67 -42.23
N ARG A 888 6.53 10.88 -41.93
CA ARG A 888 5.93 12.22 -41.87
C ARG A 888 6.53 13.07 -40.77
N ALA A 889 6.69 12.52 -39.56
CA ALA A 889 7.30 13.24 -38.44
C ALA A 889 8.75 13.68 -38.73
N LEU A 890 9.48 12.93 -39.57
CA LEU A 890 10.84 13.25 -40.00
C LEU A 890 10.90 14.17 -41.24
N GLY A 891 9.77 14.69 -41.72
CA GLY A 891 9.71 15.61 -42.86
C GLY A 891 9.85 14.95 -44.23
N GLY A 892 9.63 13.64 -44.34
CA GLY A 892 9.60 12.94 -45.61
C GLY A 892 8.39 13.36 -46.46
N LYS A 893 8.63 13.72 -47.73
CA LYS A 893 7.57 13.89 -48.72
C LYS A 893 7.16 12.51 -49.22
N GLU A 894 5.89 12.14 -49.06
CA GLU A 894 5.35 10.95 -49.70
C GLU A 894 5.25 11.19 -51.22
N GLU A 895 5.81 10.28 -52.02
CA GLU A 895 5.22 9.93 -53.31
C GLU A 895 4.19 8.85 -53.00
N ASN A 896 2.89 9.15 -53.12
CA ASN A 896 1.82 8.22 -52.83
C ASN A 896 1.30 7.60 -54.15
N PRO A 897 1.57 6.32 -54.47
CA PRO A 897 0.98 5.68 -55.64
C PRO A 897 -0.46 5.19 -55.40
N ASP A 898 -0.92 5.11 -54.15
CA ASP A 898 -2.21 4.51 -53.80
C ASP A 898 -2.89 5.27 -52.64
N ILE A 899 -3.37 6.49 -52.92
CA ILE A 899 -4.62 6.92 -52.28
C ILE A 899 -5.66 5.95 -52.85
N GLU A 900 -6.10 4.97 -52.04
CA GLU A 900 -7.25 4.13 -52.38
C GLU A 900 -8.33 5.05 -52.94
N LYS A 901 -8.65 4.89 -54.23
CA LYS A 901 -9.65 5.73 -54.90
C LYS A 901 -10.90 5.74 -54.02
N PRO A 902 -11.45 6.92 -53.72
CA PRO A 902 -12.55 7.02 -52.80
C PRO A 902 -13.71 6.18 -53.33
N ILE A 903 -14.09 5.15 -52.57
CA ILE A 903 -15.29 4.39 -52.87
C ILE A 903 -16.44 5.33 -52.51
N PHE A 904 -17.05 5.95 -53.52
CA PHE A 904 -18.11 6.97 -53.37
C PHE A 904 -17.70 8.28 -52.65
N GLY A 905 -16.47 8.77 -52.86
CA GLY A 905 -16.06 10.10 -52.34
C GLY A 905 -15.64 10.15 -50.86
N ILE A 906 -15.62 9.03 -50.14
CA ILE A 906 -15.27 8.95 -48.71
C ILE A 906 -13.89 8.31 -48.54
N THR A 907 -12.97 8.99 -47.85
CA THR A 907 -11.63 8.44 -47.52
C THR A 907 -11.65 7.67 -46.20
N ARG A 908 -10.88 6.58 -46.12
CA ARG A 908 -10.80 5.70 -44.94
C ARG A 908 -10.18 6.37 -43.70
N SER A 909 -9.24 7.29 -43.92
CA SER A 909 -8.63 8.12 -42.87
C SER A 909 -8.56 9.58 -43.34
N ILE A 910 -8.54 10.50 -42.38
CA ILE A 910 -8.20 11.92 -42.59
C ILE A 910 -7.09 12.32 -41.61
N PHE A 911 -6.31 13.34 -41.97
CA PHE A 911 -5.19 13.83 -41.15
C PHE A 911 -5.37 15.30 -40.85
N ASN A 912 -5.37 15.66 -39.56
CA ASN A 912 -5.54 17.04 -39.13
C ASN A 912 -4.18 17.75 -39.03
N LYS A 913 -3.84 18.57 -40.02
CA LYS A 913 -2.56 19.32 -40.07
C LYS A 913 -2.36 20.27 -38.89
N ASN A 914 -3.45 20.82 -38.36
CA ASN A 914 -3.44 21.77 -37.24
C ASN A 914 -3.35 21.07 -35.88
N GLU A 915 -3.38 19.74 -35.87
CA GLU A 915 -3.21 18.87 -34.70
C GLU A 915 -2.02 17.91 -34.94
N GLN A 916 -0.90 18.45 -35.43
CA GLN A 916 0.33 17.70 -35.71
C GLN A 916 0.13 16.47 -36.63
N ASN A 917 -0.79 16.55 -37.60
CA ASN A 917 -1.20 15.45 -38.47
C ASN A 917 -1.80 14.24 -37.74
N ALA A 918 -2.54 14.48 -36.66
CA ALA A 918 -3.32 13.43 -35.99
C ALA A 918 -4.25 12.71 -36.99
N GLU A 919 -4.22 11.37 -36.97
CA GLU A 919 -5.01 10.51 -37.84
C GLU A 919 -6.40 10.27 -37.24
N TYR A 920 -7.45 10.45 -38.04
CA TYR A 920 -8.82 10.07 -37.69
C TYR A 920 -9.31 9.00 -38.66
N ILE A 921 -9.80 7.90 -38.11
CA ILE A 921 -10.23 6.71 -38.86
C ILE A 921 -11.75 6.74 -39.03
N LEU A 922 -12.21 6.52 -40.26
CA LEU A 922 -13.65 6.37 -40.55
C LEU A 922 -14.20 5.12 -39.88
N ILE A 923 -15.18 5.31 -39.00
CA ILE A 923 -16.06 4.26 -38.49
C ILE A 923 -17.38 4.36 -39.27
N PRO A 924 -17.66 3.39 -40.17
CA PRO A 924 -18.89 3.40 -40.93
C PRO A 924 -20.11 3.32 -40.01
N GLY A 925 -21.16 4.05 -40.39
CA GLY A 925 -22.45 4.00 -39.73
C GLY A 925 -23.10 2.62 -39.81
N GLY A 926 -24.06 2.39 -38.93
CA GLY A 926 -24.79 1.14 -38.81
C GLY A 926 -25.76 1.13 -37.65
N SER A 927 -26.48 0.00 -37.52
CA SER A 927 -27.45 -0.21 -36.44
C SER A 927 -26.98 -1.28 -35.47
N TYR A 928 -27.14 -1.06 -34.17
CA TYR A 928 -26.82 -2.07 -33.16
C TYR A 928 -27.75 -1.97 -31.93
N ILE A 929 -27.76 -3.02 -31.11
CA ILE A 929 -28.50 -3.02 -29.85
C ILE A 929 -27.67 -2.29 -28.79
N TYR A 930 -28.12 -1.09 -28.41
CA TYR A 930 -27.44 -0.30 -27.39
C TYR A 930 -27.46 -1.00 -26.03
N SER A 931 -26.30 -1.16 -25.41
CA SER A 931 -26.14 -2.02 -24.23
C SER A 931 -26.95 -1.56 -23.01
N VAL A 932 -27.25 -0.26 -22.90
CA VAL A 932 -27.98 0.32 -21.76
C VAL A 932 -29.49 0.19 -21.93
N THR A 933 -30.04 0.68 -23.04
CA THR A 933 -31.50 0.67 -23.25
C THR A 933 -32.02 -0.64 -23.84
N LYS A 934 -31.13 -1.50 -24.35
CA LYS A 934 -31.44 -2.72 -25.10
C LYS A 934 -32.29 -2.46 -26.36
N LYS A 935 -32.29 -1.23 -26.88
CA LYS A 935 -33.00 -0.84 -28.10
C LYS A 935 -32.02 -0.74 -29.28
N VAL A 936 -32.53 -0.99 -30.48
CA VAL A 936 -31.78 -0.74 -31.71
C VAL A 936 -31.60 0.75 -31.91
N VAL A 937 -30.36 1.20 -32.08
CA VAL A 937 -29.99 2.58 -32.37
C VAL A 937 -29.24 2.65 -33.68
N GLN A 938 -29.34 3.78 -34.38
CA GLN A 938 -28.62 4.07 -35.62
C GLN A 938 -27.47 5.04 -35.34
N VAL A 939 -26.31 4.75 -35.90
CA VAL A 939 -25.11 5.60 -35.82
C VAL A 939 -24.69 5.99 -37.23
N GLY A 940 -24.41 7.27 -37.45
CA GLY A 940 -23.91 7.77 -38.74
C GLY A 940 -22.43 7.42 -38.95
N ASN A 941 -21.89 7.78 -40.11
CA ASN A 941 -20.45 7.75 -40.33
C ASN A 941 -19.78 8.77 -39.40
N LEU A 942 -18.69 8.37 -38.73
CA LEU A 942 -17.90 9.28 -37.92
C LEU A 942 -16.41 9.02 -38.09
N TYR A 943 -15.60 10.08 -38.06
CA TYR A 943 -14.15 9.96 -38.03
C TYR A 943 -13.68 10.02 -36.58
N VAL A 944 -13.05 8.95 -36.10
CA VAL A 944 -12.60 8.83 -34.71
C VAL A 944 -11.09 8.98 -34.66
N ALA A 945 -10.55 9.86 -33.81
CA ALA A 945 -9.11 9.96 -33.63
C ALA A 945 -8.51 8.59 -33.28
N LYS A 946 -7.41 8.21 -33.94
CA LYS A 946 -6.81 6.86 -33.81
C LYS A 946 -6.39 6.54 -32.38
N TYR A 947 -5.83 7.54 -31.69
CA TYR A 947 -5.36 7.49 -30.31
C TYR A 947 -6.18 8.46 -29.43
N PRO A 948 -6.19 8.27 -28.09
CA PRO A 948 -6.58 9.36 -27.19
C PRO A 948 -5.65 10.56 -27.35
N VAL A 949 -6.11 11.76 -26.99
CA VAL A 949 -5.28 12.98 -27.05
C VAL A 949 -4.06 12.80 -26.15
N THR A 950 -2.86 13.07 -26.68
CA THR A 950 -1.61 12.99 -25.92
C THR A 950 -1.29 14.30 -25.21
N ASN A 951 -0.42 14.26 -24.20
CA ASN A 951 0.06 15.49 -23.54
C ASN A 951 0.70 16.47 -24.55
N GLN A 952 1.43 15.97 -25.55
CA GLN A 952 2.03 16.80 -26.58
C GLN A 952 0.97 17.59 -27.38
N LEU A 953 -0.09 16.91 -27.84
CA LEU A 953 -1.19 17.54 -28.57
C LEU A 953 -1.96 18.52 -27.68
N TYR A 954 -2.16 18.16 -26.41
CA TYR A 954 -2.85 19.02 -25.46
C TYR A 954 -2.05 20.28 -25.12
N ARG A 955 -0.71 20.20 -25.01
CA ARG A 955 0.15 21.37 -24.83
C ARG A 955 0.12 22.31 -26.03
N SER A 956 -0.02 21.80 -27.25
CA SER A 956 -0.24 22.65 -28.43
C SER A 956 -1.52 23.47 -28.30
N PHE A 957 -2.60 22.87 -27.79
CA PHE A 957 -3.81 23.61 -27.44
C PHE A 957 -3.53 24.67 -26.37
N ILE A 958 -2.90 24.31 -25.25
CA ILE A 958 -2.60 25.25 -24.16
C ILE A 958 -1.73 26.43 -24.64
N ALA A 959 -0.74 26.17 -25.48
CA ALA A 959 0.14 27.19 -26.05
C ALA A 959 -0.60 28.12 -27.01
N ALA A 960 -1.61 27.62 -27.73
CA ALA A 960 -2.41 28.40 -28.68
C ALA A 960 -3.56 29.19 -28.02
N ILE A 961 -3.81 29.01 -26.72
CA ILE A 961 -4.82 29.79 -25.99
C ILE A 961 -4.42 31.27 -26.01
N GLY A 962 -5.27 32.10 -26.62
CA GLY A 962 -5.05 33.54 -26.78
C GLY A 962 -4.68 33.96 -28.20
N GLU A 963 -4.18 33.05 -29.03
CA GLU A 963 -3.88 33.30 -30.45
C GLU A 963 -5.09 32.96 -31.36
N ALA A 964 -5.96 32.05 -30.91
CA ALA A 964 -7.17 31.68 -31.62
C ALA A 964 -8.23 32.79 -31.59
N SER A 965 -8.37 33.53 -32.69
CA SER A 965 -9.38 34.59 -32.85
C SER A 965 -10.79 34.05 -32.61
N GLY A 966 -11.58 34.74 -31.78
CA GLY A 966 -12.97 34.37 -31.49
C GLY A 966 -13.16 33.23 -30.48
N PHE A 967 -12.08 32.59 -30.00
CA PHE A 967 -12.19 31.45 -29.08
C PHE A 967 -12.78 31.85 -27.73
N LYS A 968 -12.32 32.95 -27.13
CA LYS A 968 -12.82 33.45 -25.84
C LYS A 968 -14.28 33.91 -25.96
N GLU A 969 -14.61 34.59 -27.05
CA GLU A 969 -15.97 35.05 -27.35
C GLU A 969 -16.92 33.84 -27.48
N LYS A 970 -16.47 32.78 -28.16
CA LYS A 970 -17.28 31.57 -28.34
C LYS A 970 -17.47 30.78 -27.05
N LEU A 971 -16.44 30.70 -26.20
CA LEU A 971 -16.57 30.11 -24.86
C LEU A 971 -17.62 30.86 -24.02
N ASN A 972 -17.59 32.20 -24.04
CA ASN A 972 -18.56 33.03 -23.34
C ASN A 972 -19.98 32.85 -23.89
N GLU A 973 -20.16 32.80 -25.21
CA GLU A 973 -21.45 32.52 -25.85
C GLU A 973 -22.02 31.16 -25.41
N ILE A 974 -21.18 30.12 -25.39
CA ILE A 974 -21.54 28.76 -24.96
C ILE A 974 -21.94 28.73 -23.48
N ALA A 975 -21.21 29.45 -22.64
CA ALA A 975 -21.50 29.55 -21.21
C ALA A 975 -22.83 30.27 -20.95
N ILE A 976 -23.05 31.44 -21.54
CA ILE A 976 -24.29 32.23 -21.38
C ILE A 976 -25.50 31.46 -21.88
N SER A 977 -25.37 30.75 -22.99
CA SER A 977 -26.45 29.92 -23.55
C SER A 977 -26.62 28.56 -22.85
N LYS A 978 -25.77 28.23 -21.87
CA LYS A 978 -25.73 26.94 -21.15
C LYS A 978 -25.71 25.73 -22.10
N LYS A 979 -25.04 25.88 -23.25
CA LYS A 979 -25.07 24.88 -24.33
C LYS A 979 -24.36 23.57 -23.96
N TRP A 980 -23.26 23.65 -23.20
CA TRP A 980 -22.50 22.47 -22.78
C TRP A 980 -23.02 21.90 -21.46
N ASP A 981 -23.16 22.74 -20.45
CA ASP A 981 -23.56 22.36 -19.09
C ASP A 981 -23.97 23.62 -18.31
N ALA A 982 -24.83 23.46 -17.30
CA ALA A 982 -25.24 24.56 -16.45
C ALA A 982 -24.09 25.10 -15.57
N GLY A 983 -23.13 24.26 -15.19
CA GLY A 983 -21.96 24.63 -14.38
C GLY A 983 -20.77 25.17 -15.18
N PHE A 984 -20.86 25.21 -16.52
CA PHE A 984 -19.74 25.67 -17.35
C PHE A 984 -19.44 27.17 -17.19
N GLU A 985 -20.47 27.99 -16.97
CA GLU A 985 -20.33 29.42 -16.71
C GLU A 985 -19.50 29.68 -15.44
N GLU A 986 -19.84 29.00 -14.34
CA GLU A 986 -19.10 29.08 -13.08
C GLU A 986 -17.65 28.61 -13.24
N TYR A 987 -17.44 27.54 -14.02
CA TYR A 987 -16.10 27.03 -14.33
C TYR A 987 -15.25 28.08 -15.06
N LEU A 988 -15.79 28.76 -16.09
CA LEU A 988 -15.06 29.83 -16.78
C LEU A 988 -14.79 31.04 -15.87
N ILE A 989 -15.76 31.44 -15.04
CA ILE A 989 -15.59 32.56 -14.11
C ILE A 989 -14.43 32.29 -13.13
N SER A 990 -14.28 31.04 -12.68
CA SER A 990 -13.21 30.63 -11.76
C SER A 990 -11.79 30.84 -12.30
N GLY A 991 -11.62 30.86 -13.63
CA GLY A 991 -10.34 31.05 -14.31
C GLY A 991 -10.31 32.21 -15.29
N LYS A 992 -11.17 33.22 -15.09
CA LYS A 992 -11.34 34.37 -15.99
C LYS A 992 -10.05 35.14 -16.29
N ASP A 993 -9.09 35.11 -15.36
CA ASP A 993 -7.83 35.85 -15.42
C ASP A 993 -6.69 35.02 -16.07
N ASP A 994 -6.83 33.69 -16.13
CA ASP A 994 -5.86 32.78 -16.76
C ASP A 994 -6.55 31.52 -17.30
N LEU A 995 -7.04 31.58 -18.55
CA LEU A 995 -7.66 30.44 -19.22
C LEU A 995 -6.66 29.31 -19.50
N ALA A 996 -5.39 29.63 -19.73
CA ALA A 996 -4.36 28.63 -19.99
C ALA A 996 -4.07 27.81 -18.72
N GLY A 997 -3.98 28.48 -17.57
CA GLY A 997 -3.94 27.84 -16.25
C GLY A 997 -5.20 27.05 -15.95
N LEU A 998 -6.39 27.60 -16.21
CA LEU A 998 -7.66 26.92 -16.00
C LEU A 998 -7.76 25.60 -16.79
N PHE A 999 -7.32 25.57 -18.05
CA PHE A 999 -7.41 24.36 -18.88
C PHE A 999 -6.19 23.43 -18.75
N ARG A 1000 -5.10 23.84 -18.11
CA ARG A 1000 -3.90 23.01 -17.97
C ARG A 1000 -4.23 21.70 -17.23
N SER A 1001 -3.56 20.63 -17.66
CA SER A 1001 -3.58 19.35 -16.96
C SER A 1001 -2.81 19.45 -15.63
N GLU A 1002 -3.35 18.88 -14.56
CA GLU A 1002 -2.65 18.77 -13.27
C GLU A 1002 -1.49 17.75 -13.29
N CYS A 1003 -1.48 16.88 -14.30
CA CYS A 1003 -0.50 15.80 -14.44
C CYS A 1003 0.58 16.13 -15.49
N ASP A 1004 0.59 17.35 -16.04
CA ASP A 1004 1.44 17.70 -17.18
C ASP A 1004 2.95 17.58 -16.88
N GLU A 1005 3.33 17.90 -15.65
CA GLU A 1005 4.71 17.85 -15.15
C GLU A 1005 4.99 16.60 -14.31
N ASP A 1006 4.01 15.70 -14.18
CA ASP A 1006 4.14 14.47 -13.40
C ASP A 1006 5.04 13.46 -14.14
N ARG A 1007 5.98 12.84 -13.43
CA ARG A 1007 6.93 11.89 -14.03
C ARG A 1007 6.27 10.62 -14.59
N LYS A 1008 5.14 10.19 -14.03
CA LYS A 1008 4.39 9.00 -14.45
C LYS A 1008 3.39 9.30 -15.57
N PHE A 1009 2.82 10.50 -15.59
CA PHE A 1009 1.69 10.81 -16.48
C PHE A 1009 1.99 11.88 -17.54
N GLY A 1010 3.01 12.73 -17.35
CA GLY A 1010 3.34 13.89 -18.18
C GLY A 1010 4.23 13.62 -19.41
N GLY A 1011 4.46 12.34 -19.75
CA GLY A 1011 5.20 11.96 -20.96
C GLY A 1011 4.50 12.43 -22.23
N ASP A 1012 5.25 12.88 -23.24
CA ASP A 1012 4.69 13.55 -24.43
C ASP A 1012 3.70 12.67 -25.21
N ASN A 1013 4.04 11.39 -25.34
CA ASN A 1013 3.23 10.38 -26.02
C ASN A 1013 2.19 9.70 -25.11
N HIS A 1014 2.15 10.03 -23.82
CA HIS A 1014 1.12 9.52 -22.90
C HIS A 1014 -0.21 10.23 -23.15
N PRO A 1015 -1.35 9.55 -22.93
CA PRO A 1015 -2.65 10.20 -22.99
C PRO A 1015 -2.73 11.31 -21.93
N VAL A 1016 -3.30 12.45 -22.30
CA VAL A 1016 -3.55 13.54 -21.35
C VAL A 1016 -4.57 13.09 -20.30
N VAL A 1017 -4.22 13.30 -19.04
CA VAL A 1017 -5.07 13.04 -17.87
C VAL A 1017 -5.03 14.23 -16.92
N GLY A 1018 -5.82 14.26 -15.84
CA GLY A 1018 -5.89 15.43 -14.95
C GLY A 1018 -6.58 16.64 -15.57
N THR A 1019 -7.43 16.40 -16.58
CA THR A 1019 -8.24 17.39 -17.27
C THR A 1019 -9.73 17.17 -16.97
N THR A 1020 -10.49 18.26 -16.98
CA THR A 1020 -11.95 18.23 -16.80
C THR A 1020 -12.66 17.90 -18.12
N TRP A 1021 -13.93 17.52 -18.05
CA TRP A 1021 -14.78 17.40 -19.24
C TRP A 1021 -14.90 18.74 -19.97
N PHE A 1022 -14.97 19.86 -19.23
CA PHE A 1022 -14.99 21.21 -19.81
C PHE A 1022 -13.73 21.52 -20.62
N ALA A 1023 -12.55 21.15 -20.11
CA ALA A 1023 -11.30 21.35 -20.81
C ALA A 1023 -11.21 20.48 -22.08
N ALA A 1024 -11.74 19.25 -22.03
CA ALA A 1024 -11.85 18.38 -23.20
C ALA A 1024 -12.80 18.94 -24.29
N GLN A 1025 -13.93 19.54 -23.90
CA GLN A 1025 -14.82 20.25 -24.82
C GLN A 1025 -14.16 21.51 -25.41
N ALA A 1026 -13.45 22.28 -24.59
CA ALA A 1026 -12.69 23.46 -25.04
C ALA A 1026 -11.61 23.09 -26.06
N TYR A 1027 -10.92 21.96 -25.88
CA TYR A 1027 -9.98 21.42 -26.87
C TYR A 1027 -10.66 21.12 -28.22
N CYS A 1028 -11.82 20.46 -28.20
CA CYS A 1028 -12.58 20.16 -29.42
C CYS A 1028 -13.10 21.42 -30.12
N LEU A 1029 -13.52 22.43 -29.35
CA LEU A 1029 -13.90 23.73 -29.88
C LEU A 1029 -12.71 24.42 -30.55
N TRP A 1030 -11.55 24.43 -29.90
CA TRP A 1030 -10.33 25.00 -30.47
C TRP A 1030 -9.97 24.32 -31.80
N LEU A 1031 -10.01 22.98 -31.87
CA LEU A 1031 -9.80 22.25 -33.13
C LEU A 1031 -10.79 22.65 -34.23
N SER A 1032 -12.04 22.95 -33.86
CA SER A 1032 -13.07 23.39 -34.80
C SER A 1032 -12.83 24.82 -35.32
N LEU A 1033 -12.21 25.70 -34.53
CA LEU A 1033 -11.97 27.10 -34.91
C LEU A 1033 -10.69 27.30 -35.72
N ILE A 1034 -9.67 26.46 -35.52
CA ILE A 1034 -8.38 26.60 -36.21
C ILE A 1034 -8.37 25.96 -37.60
N ARG A 1035 -9.49 25.43 -38.10
CA ARG A 1035 -9.55 24.74 -39.40
C ARG A 1035 -10.17 25.65 -40.46
N ASP A 1036 -9.58 25.65 -41.66
CA ASP A 1036 -9.97 26.49 -42.80
C ASP A 1036 -11.16 25.95 -43.64
N GLU A 1037 -11.91 24.96 -43.15
CA GLU A 1037 -13.03 24.34 -43.89
C GLU A 1037 -14.39 24.73 -43.28
N ASP A 1038 -15.29 25.27 -44.10
CA ASP A 1038 -16.66 25.64 -43.69
C ASP A 1038 -17.44 24.42 -43.15
N ASN A 1039 -18.03 24.55 -41.96
CA ASN A 1039 -18.90 23.58 -41.26
C ASN A 1039 -18.25 22.32 -40.64
N ALA A 1040 -16.92 22.22 -40.60
CA ALA A 1040 -16.24 21.10 -39.94
C ALA A 1040 -16.33 21.17 -38.39
N ILE A 1041 -16.91 20.15 -37.73
CA ILE A 1041 -17.09 20.14 -36.26
C ILE A 1041 -16.30 19.00 -35.62
N TYR A 1042 -15.40 19.35 -34.69
CA TYR A 1042 -14.78 18.43 -33.73
C TYR A 1042 -15.53 18.49 -32.41
N ARG A 1043 -15.80 17.31 -31.83
CA ARG A 1043 -16.49 17.18 -30.55
C ARG A 1043 -16.08 15.89 -29.83
N LEU A 1044 -16.48 15.75 -28.58
CA LEU A 1044 -16.49 14.44 -27.94
C LEU A 1044 -17.53 13.51 -28.59
N PRO A 1045 -17.28 12.20 -28.67
CA PRO A 1045 -18.29 11.24 -29.11
C PRO A 1045 -19.44 11.21 -28.10
N THR A 1046 -20.65 10.95 -28.58
CA THR A 1046 -21.74 10.49 -27.71
C THR A 1046 -21.41 9.10 -27.17
N GLU A 1047 -22.03 8.71 -26.06
CA GLU A 1047 -21.87 7.37 -25.49
C GLU A 1047 -22.22 6.26 -26.50
N ILE A 1048 -23.26 6.49 -27.31
CA ILE A 1048 -23.72 5.55 -28.34
C ILE A 1048 -22.68 5.41 -29.46
N GLU A 1049 -22.11 6.52 -29.92
CA GLU A 1049 -21.05 6.52 -30.94
C GLU A 1049 -19.77 5.87 -30.42
N TRP A 1050 -19.42 6.12 -29.14
CA TRP A 1050 -18.25 5.53 -28.52
C TRP A 1050 -18.39 4.00 -28.44
N GLU A 1051 -19.54 3.50 -27.96
CA GLU A 1051 -19.80 2.06 -27.85
C GLU A 1051 -19.81 1.38 -29.24
N TRP A 1052 -20.34 2.06 -30.26
CA TRP A 1052 -20.27 1.60 -31.64
C TRP A 1052 -18.83 1.53 -32.17
N ALA A 1053 -18.03 2.57 -31.94
CA ALA A 1053 -16.63 2.61 -32.36
C ALA A 1053 -15.76 1.56 -31.64
N ALA A 1054 -16.03 1.30 -30.36
CA ALA A 1054 -15.29 0.31 -29.58
C ALA A 1054 -15.69 -1.13 -29.96
N GLY A 1055 -16.98 -1.42 -29.89
CA GLY A 1055 -17.51 -2.79 -29.93
C GLY A 1055 -18.18 -3.19 -31.25
N GLY A 1056 -18.23 -2.34 -32.27
CA GLY A 1056 -19.06 -2.53 -33.47
C GLY A 1056 -18.80 -3.79 -34.32
N ARG A 1057 -19.46 -3.86 -35.48
CA ARG A 1057 -19.39 -4.89 -36.55
C ARG A 1057 -18.90 -6.30 -36.14
N GLN A 1058 -19.84 -7.21 -35.88
CA GLN A 1058 -19.64 -8.66 -36.01
C GLN A 1058 -20.56 -9.25 -37.10
N GLY A 1059 -19.97 -10.01 -38.04
CA GLY A 1059 -20.67 -10.81 -39.03
C GLY A 1059 -21.56 -10.03 -40.00
N THR A 1060 -22.31 -10.76 -40.85
CA THR A 1060 -23.19 -10.21 -41.89
C THR A 1060 -24.46 -9.55 -41.35
N THR A 1061 -24.78 -9.70 -40.06
CA THR A 1061 -26.05 -9.25 -39.45
C THR A 1061 -25.90 -8.12 -38.41
N GLY A 1062 -24.70 -7.88 -37.85
CA GLY A 1062 -24.31 -6.60 -37.23
C GLY A 1062 -25.05 -6.10 -35.97
N LYS A 1063 -25.73 -6.95 -35.18
CA LYS A 1063 -26.63 -6.48 -34.10
C LYS A 1063 -26.02 -6.41 -32.69
N GLU A 1064 -24.97 -7.17 -32.38
CA GLU A 1064 -24.35 -7.23 -31.05
C GLU A 1064 -22.96 -6.59 -31.04
N VAL A 1065 -22.60 -5.92 -29.94
CA VAL A 1065 -21.29 -5.31 -29.75
C VAL A 1065 -20.32 -6.28 -29.08
N ARG A 1066 -19.08 -6.32 -29.57
CA ARG A 1066 -17.95 -7.07 -29.01
C ARG A 1066 -17.76 -6.70 -27.53
N VAL A 1067 -17.60 -7.73 -26.70
CA VAL A 1067 -17.41 -7.59 -25.24
C VAL A 1067 -16.22 -6.70 -24.92
N TYR A 1068 -15.13 -6.84 -25.67
CA TYR A 1068 -13.94 -6.00 -25.64
C TYR A 1068 -13.68 -5.42 -27.03
N PRO A 1069 -12.88 -4.35 -27.18
CA PRO A 1069 -12.75 -3.66 -28.46
C PRO A 1069 -12.07 -4.47 -29.59
N TRP A 1070 -11.28 -5.49 -29.23
CA TRP A 1070 -10.58 -6.38 -30.16
C TRP A 1070 -11.46 -7.55 -30.63
N MET A 1071 -10.96 -8.33 -31.60
CA MET A 1071 -11.63 -9.53 -32.14
C MET A 1071 -11.84 -10.61 -31.07
N GLU A 1072 -13.01 -11.26 -31.07
CA GLU A 1072 -13.42 -12.23 -30.04
C GLU A 1072 -12.42 -13.36 -29.82
N GLU A 1073 -11.72 -13.80 -30.87
CA GLU A 1073 -10.67 -14.83 -30.86
C GLU A 1073 -9.53 -14.53 -29.88
N LYS A 1074 -9.25 -13.26 -29.57
CA LYS A 1074 -8.19 -12.88 -28.62
C LYS A 1074 -8.61 -13.05 -27.15
N GLY A 1075 -9.89 -13.30 -26.88
CA GLY A 1075 -10.39 -13.63 -25.54
C GLY A 1075 -10.37 -12.48 -24.53
N LYS A 1076 -10.09 -12.81 -23.26
CA LYS A 1076 -10.13 -11.90 -22.10
C LYS A 1076 -8.90 -10.96 -22.05
N PRO A 1077 -9.00 -9.82 -21.34
CA PRO A 1077 -7.88 -8.92 -21.06
C PRO A 1077 -6.58 -9.61 -20.61
N THR A 1078 -5.46 -9.26 -21.24
CA THR A 1078 -4.09 -9.61 -20.83
C THR A 1078 -3.20 -8.36 -20.89
N SER A 1079 -2.02 -8.40 -20.27
CA SER A 1079 -1.07 -7.27 -20.29
C SER A 1079 -0.52 -6.94 -21.69
N ILE A 1080 -0.75 -7.81 -22.67
CA ILE A 1080 -0.40 -7.59 -24.08
C ILE A 1080 -1.51 -6.83 -24.82
N LEU A 1081 -2.76 -7.00 -24.38
CA LEU A 1081 -3.94 -6.40 -25.01
C LEU A 1081 -4.25 -4.99 -24.49
N LEU A 1082 -3.90 -4.66 -23.24
CA LEU A 1082 -4.13 -3.33 -22.66
C LEU A 1082 -3.32 -3.08 -21.38
N ASN A 1083 -3.23 -1.80 -20.98
CA ASN A 1083 -2.82 -1.36 -19.66
C ASN A 1083 -4.00 -1.44 -18.67
N TYR A 1084 -3.91 -2.27 -17.62
CA TYR A 1084 -4.98 -2.48 -16.64
C TYR A 1084 -4.44 -3.10 -15.33
N ASN A 1085 -5.26 -3.14 -14.27
CA ASN A 1085 -4.88 -3.74 -12.97
C ASN A 1085 -3.58 -3.20 -12.33
N SER A 1086 -3.20 -1.94 -12.59
CA SER A 1086 -1.95 -1.36 -12.08
C SER A 1086 -0.69 -2.13 -12.51
N ASN A 1087 -0.73 -2.86 -13.63
CA ASN A 1087 0.43 -3.61 -14.12
C ASN A 1087 1.67 -2.73 -14.44
N VAL A 1088 1.46 -1.45 -14.78
CA VAL A 1088 2.52 -0.43 -14.94
C VAL A 1088 2.44 0.65 -13.85
N ASP A 1089 1.35 0.68 -13.08
CA ASP A 1089 1.02 1.70 -12.07
C ASP A 1089 1.01 3.16 -12.58
N ALA A 1090 0.87 3.34 -13.90
CA ALA A 1090 0.81 4.62 -14.60
C ALA A 1090 0.11 4.48 -15.97
N THR A 1091 -0.13 5.59 -16.66
CA THR A 1091 -0.46 5.54 -18.09
C THR A 1091 0.77 5.07 -18.88
N THR A 1092 0.54 4.53 -20.07
CA THR A 1092 1.60 4.23 -21.03
C THR A 1092 1.42 5.07 -22.29
N PRO A 1093 2.47 5.26 -23.09
CA PRO A 1093 2.35 5.89 -24.41
C PRO A 1093 1.21 5.28 -25.22
N VAL A 1094 0.48 6.13 -25.94
CA VAL A 1094 -0.62 5.68 -26.78
C VAL A 1094 -0.10 4.75 -27.89
N GLY A 1095 -0.86 3.71 -28.20
CA GLY A 1095 -0.48 2.73 -29.21
C GLY A 1095 0.40 1.58 -28.73
N ASN A 1096 0.79 1.50 -27.45
CA ASN A 1096 1.66 0.40 -26.98
C ASN A 1096 1.02 -1.01 -27.00
N TYR A 1097 -0.31 -1.10 -27.20
CA TYR A 1097 -1.08 -2.35 -27.20
C TYR A 1097 -1.72 -2.65 -28.58
N PRO A 1098 -0.94 -3.01 -29.61
CA PRO A 1098 -1.47 -3.29 -30.94
C PRO A 1098 -2.38 -4.52 -30.97
N GLU A 1099 -2.18 -5.47 -30.07
CA GLU A 1099 -3.05 -6.65 -29.99
C GLU A 1099 -4.46 -6.28 -29.50
N GLY A 1100 -4.61 -5.19 -28.74
CA GLY A 1100 -5.89 -4.68 -28.27
C GLY A 1100 -6.60 -3.72 -29.23
N VAL A 1101 -6.07 -3.50 -30.43
CA VAL A 1101 -6.65 -2.60 -31.43
C VAL A 1101 -8.01 -3.10 -31.93
N THR A 1102 -8.93 -2.18 -32.23
CA THR A 1102 -10.17 -2.56 -32.93
C THR A 1102 -9.87 -3.03 -34.36
N PRO A 1103 -10.74 -3.84 -34.99
CA PRO A 1103 -10.59 -4.23 -36.40
C PRO A 1103 -10.49 -3.05 -37.37
N GLU A 1104 -11.09 -1.92 -36.99
CA GLU A 1104 -11.06 -0.67 -37.73
C GLU A 1104 -9.74 0.09 -37.58
N GLY A 1105 -8.96 -0.16 -36.50
CA GLY A 1105 -7.64 0.43 -36.26
C GLY A 1105 -7.57 1.40 -35.08
N LEU A 1106 -8.56 1.43 -34.20
CA LEU A 1106 -8.57 2.31 -33.01
C LEU A 1106 -7.79 1.66 -31.86
N TYR A 1107 -6.76 2.34 -31.37
CA TYR A 1107 -5.92 1.89 -30.26
C TYR A 1107 -6.51 2.31 -28.92
N ASP A 1108 -6.10 1.67 -27.83
CA ASP A 1108 -6.43 2.11 -26.46
C ASP A 1108 -7.92 2.37 -26.24
N MET A 1109 -8.83 1.69 -26.94
CA MET A 1109 -10.27 1.81 -26.68
C MET A 1109 -10.62 1.21 -25.32
N ALA A 1110 -9.87 0.20 -24.87
CA ALA A 1110 -9.93 -0.37 -23.52
C ALA A 1110 -8.62 -0.17 -22.75
N GLY A 1111 -8.71 0.11 -21.44
CA GLY A 1111 -7.56 0.35 -20.57
C GLY A 1111 -6.86 1.69 -20.83
N ASN A 1112 -5.68 1.85 -20.23
CA ASN A 1112 -4.84 3.06 -20.21
C ASN A 1112 -5.54 4.27 -19.56
N VAL A 1113 -6.59 4.84 -20.18
CA VAL A 1113 -7.40 5.93 -19.61
C VAL A 1113 -8.88 5.72 -19.92
N TRP A 1114 -9.77 6.09 -19.00
CA TRP A 1114 -11.18 6.31 -19.32
C TRP A 1114 -11.33 7.45 -20.32
N LYS A 1115 -12.38 7.44 -21.15
CA LYS A 1115 -12.60 8.46 -22.19
C LYS A 1115 -13.89 9.22 -21.93
N TRP A 1116 -13.77 10.55 -21.83
CA TRP A 1116 -14.91 11.46 -21.77
C TRP A 1116 -15.80 11.30 -23.00
N THR A 1117 -17.11 11.27 -22.77
CA THR A 1117 -18.13 11.34 -23.81
C THR A 1117 -19.00 12.59 -23.59
N ASP A 1118 -19.74 12.99 -24.62
CA ASP A 1118 -20.65 14.14 -24.55
C ASP A 1118 -21.97 13.84 -23.80
N SER A 1119 -22.23 12.57 -23.49
CA SER A 1119 -23.51 12.11 -22.94
C SER A 1119 -23.59 12.22 -21.41
N LEU A 1120 -24.78 12.59 -20.92
CA LEU A 1120 -25.15 12.51 -19.51
C LEU A 1120 -25.33 11.05 -19.07
N PHE A 1121 -24.98 10.75 -17.83
CA PHE A 1121 -25.08 9.39 -17.31
C PHE A 1121 -26.53 8.97 -17.04
N ASP A 1122 -27.30 9.83 -16.41
CA ASP A 1122 -28.74 9.69 -16.21
C ASP A 1122 -29.42 11.00 -16.63
N ALA A 1123 -30.37 10.89 -17.55
CA ALA A 1123 -31.10 12.05 -18.07
C ALA A 1123 -32.01 12.71 -17.01
N THR A 1124 -32.18 12.10 -15.84
CA THR A 1124 -33.07 12.58 -14.77
C THR A 1124 -32.36 13.33 -13.64
N THR A 1125 -31.03 13.21 -13.49
CA THR A 1125 -30.26 13.80 -12.37
C THR A 1125 -29.23 14.85 -12.78
N ASP A 1126 -29.14 15.16 -14.08
CA ASP A 1126 -28.52 16.35 -14.71
C ASP A 1126 -27.08 16.77 -14.33
N SER A 1127 -26.30 15.98 -13.58
CA SER A 1127 -24.97 16.43 -13.09
C SER A 1127 -23.76 15.67 -13.62
N ASN A 1128 -23.89 14.37 -13.96
CA ASN A 1128 -22.72 13.52 -14.25
C ASN A 1128 -22.62 13.14 -15.74
N ARG A 1129 -21.39 13.12 -16.25
CA ARG A 1129 -21.03 12.70 -17.61
C ARG A 1129 -20.56 11.25 -17.64
N VAL A 1130 -20.73 10.61 -18.79
CA VAL A 1130 -20.32 9.22 -19.00
C VAL A 1130 -18.84 9.13 -19.37
N LEU A 1131 -18.14 8.22 -18.70
CA LEU A 1131 -16.87 7.66 -19.11
C LEU A 1131 -17.00 6.22 -19.60
N ARG A 1132 -16.21 5.87 -20.62
CA ARG A 1132 -16.12 4.52 -21.20
C ARG A 1132 -14.68 4.03 -21.33
N GLY A 1133 -14.52 2.69 -21.41
CA GLY A 1133 -13.28 2.02 -21.80
C GLY A 1133 -12.33 1.56 -20.69
N GLY A 1134 -12.50 1.99 -19.43
CA GLY A 1134 -11.55 1.60 -18.37
C GLY A 1134 -10.21 2.34 -18.45
N SER A 1135 -9.43 2.28 -17.37
CA SER A 1135 -8.09 2.88 -17.24
C SER A 1135 -7.01 1.87 -16.84
N TRP A 1136 -5.76 2.31 -16.75
CA TRP A 1136 -4.59 1.54 -16.28
C TRP A 1136 -4.80 0.86 -14.91
N ARG A 1137 -5.70 1.37 -14.07
CA ARG A 1137 -6.04 0.79 -12.75
C ARG A 1137 -7.32 -0.06 -12.75
N SER A 1138 -8.02 -0.13 -13.88
CA SER A 1138 -9.30 -0.80 -13.96
C SER A 1138 -9.15 -2.31 -14.01
N ASN A 1139 -10.08 -3.02 -13.39
CA ASN A 1139 -10.16 -4.47 -13.50
C ASN A 1139 -10.77 -4.89 -14.85
N PRO A 1140 -10.62 -6.16 -15.28
CA PRO A 1140 -11.15 -6.66 -16.55
C PRO A 1140 -12.64 -6.38 -16.81
N GLY A 1141 -13.46 -6.33 -15.76
CA GLY A 1141 -14.90 -6.06 -15.89
C GLY A 1141 -15.19 -4.62 -16.32
N ARG A 1142 -14.38 -3.67 -15.84
CA ARG A 1142 -14.50 -2.23 -16.14
C ARG A 1142 -13.94 -1.85 -17.52
N CYS A 1143 -13.17 -2.73 -18.16
CA CYS A 1143 -12.59 -2.50 -19.49
C CYS A 1143 -13.48 -3.01 -20.65
N ARG A 1144 -14.68 -3.51 -20.36
CA ARG A 1144 -15.63 -3.97 -21.39
C ARG A 1144 -16.18 -2.79 -22.20
N SER A 1145 -16.43 -3.00 -23.50
CA SER A 1145 -16.99 -1.97 -24.40
C SER A 1145 -18.32 -1.40 -23.88
N THR A 1146 -19.10 -2.22 -23.18
CA THR A 1146 -20.42 -1.88 -22.63
C THR A 1146 -20.39 -1.33 -21.21
N TYR A 1147 -19.24 -1.33 -20.53
CA TYR A 1147 -19.15 -0.80 -19.17
C TYR A 1147 -19.13 0.73 -19.21
N ARG A 1148 -19.97 1.34 -18.37
CA ARG A 1148 -20.07 2.80 -18.19
C ARG A 1148 -19.78 3.20 -16.76
N PHE A 1149 -19.20 4.37 -16.61
CA PHE A 1149 -18.86 4.96 -15.32
C PHE A 1149 -19.28 6.43 -15.32
N ASP A 1150 -19.76 6.96 -14.20
CA ASP A 1150 -20.21 8.35 -14.08
C ASP A 1150 -19.21 9.28 -13.40
N SER A 1151 -19.11 10.52 -13.85
CA SER A 1151 -18.26 11.56 -13.23
C SER A 1151 -18.92 12.91 -13.19
N PRO A 1152 -18.62 13.72 -12.17
CA PRO A 1152 -18.78 15.17 -12.26
C PRO A 1152 -17.93 15.73 -13.42
N PRO A 1153 -18.43 16.69 -14.23
CA PRO A 1153 -17.72 17.27 -15.38
C PRO A 1153 -16.51 18.14 -14.99
N ASN A 1154 -16.48 18.63 -13.75
CA ASN A 1154 -15.35 19.39 -13.19
C ASN A 1154 -14.28 18.51 -12.52
N SER A 1155 -14.47 17.18 -12.49
CA SER A 1155 -13.50 16.26 -11.88
C SER A 1155 -12.19 16.24 -12.65
N ARG A 1156 -11.08 16.27 -11.93
CA ARG A 1156 -9.71 16.11 -12.45
C ARG A 1156 -9.11 14.86 -11.85
N GLY A 1157 -8.79 13.88 -12.69
CA GLY A 1157 -8.22 12.62 -12.24
C GLY A 1157 -7.19 12.08 -13.22
N ASN A 1158 -6.17 11.41 -12.69
CA ASN A 1158 -5.08 10.77 -13.46
C ASN A 1158 -5.51 9.50 -14.22
N ARG A 1159 -6.82 9.29 -14.38
CA ARG A 1159 -7.42 8.10 -15.01
C ARG A 1159 -8.38 8.44 -16.15
N ALA A 1160 -8.76 9.71 -16.30
CA ALA A 1160 -9.69 10.17 -17.32
C ALA A 1160 -8.94 11.03 -18.32
N GLY A 1161 -9.06 10.67 -19.60
CA GLY A 1161 -8.64 11.46 -20.74
C GLY A 1161 -9.79 11.55 -21.73
N PHE A 1162 -9.50 11.86 -22.99
CA PHE A 1162 -10.53 11.99 -24.01
C PHE A 1162 -10.01 11.72 -25.41
N ARG A 1163 -10.96 11.58 -26.34
CA ARG A 1163 -10.73 11.32 -27.76
C ARG A 1163 -11.75 12.09 -28.59
N PRO A 1164 -11.31 13.02 -29.45
CA PRO A 1164 -12.20 13.73 -30.36
C PRO A 1164 -12.75 12.84 -31.47
N VAL A 1165 -13.92 13.21 -31.96
CA VAL A 1165 -14.46 12.76 -33.24
C VAL A 1165 -14.68 13.95 -34.16
N PHE A 1166 -14.53 13.70 -35.44
CA PHE A 1166 -14.84 14.62 -36.52
C PHE A 1166 -16.08 14.14 -37.26
N VAL A 1167 -17.04 15.05 -37.46
CA VAL A 1167 -18.23 14.81 -38.27
C VAL A 1167 -18.14 15.73 -39.49
N PRO A 1168 -18.03 15.19 -40.71
CA PRO A 1168 -17.99 15.96 -41.96
C PRO A 1168 -19.29 16.68 -42.30
#